data_AF-A0A963U1Y6-F1
#
_entry.id   AF-A0A963U1Y6-F1
#
_cell.length_a   1.000
_cell.length_b   1.000
_cell.length_c   1.000
_cell.angle_alpha   90.00
_cell.angle_beta   90.00
_cell.angle_gamma   90.00
#
_symmetry.space_group_name_H-M   'P 1'
#
loop_
_entity.id
_entity.type
_entity.pdbx_description
1 polymer ?
#
loop_
_entity_poly.entity_id
_entity_poly.type
_entity_poly.pdbx_seq_one_letter_code
_entity_poly.pdbx_strand_id
1 'polypeptide(L)'
;MIEKARRVLKSEFGLDAALSPLPGEYDLNFAATGDDGTRYVLKVMRAECERSFIEMQTRALDHLRERGFGAHVPAIVRTLKGEAITRIETTGNGMRIAWLITWMPGDVLESVPCVSPRLAASIGALLGRMDRALDDFDHPELKRPLKWNLTEAGWIANSLHSLTDEAVRNRVGKIAARFEAEIAPQLSRLPKQAIYNDANPMNIFVDRRAGAATGVIDFGDMIAAPRICELAIAVAYAMMGPGDALARGAALAGAYDGIAHLTQGEISLLPALIETRLAVSITNAAIQKAQNPDNKYLQISARPAMALLDYIGEMGLDDIGDAFRGARGAAARTAKSVLIRRRRISPSNQSLFYETPLRLVRGERHFVYDDAGAQYLDVYNNVPHVGHAHPRVVEAVAGQMGRIATNTRYLQDIHVDYAERMLAKTPPNLSKIIFLNSASEANELALRLARAFTGARDMIVMEHCYHGNTTGAMDISPYKFSHPKSRDRKADWVHVTPQPDVFRGSRRGADAASGYINDARRTIERALDCGRGAAGFISESLPSVGGQIVLPDGYLEAAYKAIREAGGVAIADDVQTGLGRLGRWFFGFEQQGVAPDILVLGKPIGNGFPLAAVAMTEEIAAAFADGPEFFSTFGGSSASCAAGLAVLDALDDEGLQENARIVGEYLIDELERMQARQPLIGDIRGFGFFLGVDLVTDRDTRAAATDAARFVKNRLRDRHILLGTEGPEENVLKIRPPMTFDRAAADRLLEEIDAALAAAPI
;
A
#
# COMPACT_ATOMS: atom_id res chain seq x y z
N MET A 1 -54.99 -1.46 5.34
CA MET A 1 -54.30 -0.16 5.43
C MET A 1 -54.16 0.54 4.07
N ILE A 2 -53.59 -0.10 3.03
CA ILE A 2 -53.40 0.49 1.69
C ILE A 2 -54.68 1.14 1.13
N GLU A 3 -55.83 0.47 1.20
CA GLU A 3 -57.10 1.01 0.69
C GLU A 3 -57.58 2.28 1.44
N LYS A 4 -57.28 2.37 2.74
CA LYS A 4 -57.59 3.57 3.52
C LYS A 4 -56.66 4.73 3.13
N ALA A 5 -55.38 4.43 2.92
CA ALA A 5 -54.38 5.40 2.47
C ALA A 5 -54.69 5.95 1.07
N ARG A 6 -55.12 5.09 0.14
CA ARG A 6 -55.55 5.49 -1.20
C ARG A 6 -56.77 6.43 -1.14
N ARG A 7 -57.75 6.12 -0.30
CA ARG A 7 -58.91 7.00 -0.08
C ARG A 7 -58.49 8.39 0.42
N VAL A 8 -57.57 8.47 1.38
CA VAL A 8 -57.06 9.76 1.90
C VAL A 8 -56.31 10.53 0.81
N LEU A 9 -55.47 9.89 -0.01
CA LEU A 9 -54.82 10.57 -1.14
C LEU A 9 -55.84 11.19 -2.10
N LYS A 10 -56.90 10.46 -2.41
CA LYS A 10 -57.95 10.93 -3.31
C LYS A 10 -58.79 12.04 -2.70
N SER A 11 -59.24 11.89 -1.45
CA SER A 11 -60.17 12.84 -0.81
C SER A 11 -59.49 14.09 -0.27
N GLU A 12 -58.29 13.97 0.31
CA GLU A 12 -57.60 15.07 0.99
C GLU A 12 -56.60 15.77 0.07
N PHE A 13 -55.99 15.05 -0.88
CA PHE A 13 -54.94 15.60 -1.77
C PHE A 13 -55.35 15.64 -3.25
N GLY A 14 -56.52 15.10 -3.61
CA GLY A 14 -56.97 15.06 -5.00
C GLY A 14 -56.16 14.13 -5.92
N LEU A 15 -55.44 13.16 -5.35
CA LEU A 15 -54.53 12.27 -6.07
C LEU A 15 -55.07 10.83 -6.12
N ASP A 16 -55.34 10.32 -7.32
CA ASP A 16 -55.50 8.88 -7.53
C ASP A 16 -54.11 8.29 -7.83
N ALA A 17 -53.64 7.39 -6.97
CA ALA A 17 -52.28 6.85 -7.04
C ALA A 17 -52.23 5.39 -6.58
N ALA A 18 -51.39 4.60 -7.25
CA ALA A 18 -51.01 3.27 -6.80
C ALA A 18 -50.06 3.38 -5.60
N LEU A 19 -50.29 2.55 -4.58
CA LEU A 19 -49.48 2.55 -3.35
C LEU A 19 -48.69 1.26 -3.18
N SER A 20 -47.41 1.39 -2.84
CA SER A 20 -46.58 0.29 -2.36
C SER A 20 -45.93 0.67 -1.02
N PRO A 21 -45.79 -0.28 -0.08
CA PRO A 21 -45.16 0.00 1.21
C PRO A 21 -43.66 0.28 1.04
N LEU A 22 -43.16 1.22 1.82
CA LEU A 22 -41.73 1.50 2.00
C LEU A 22 -41.29 1.08 3.41
N PRO A 23 -40.00 0.75 3.62
CA PRO A 23 -39.48 0.47 4.95
C PRO A 23 -39.70 1.63 5.94
N GLY A 24 -39.88 1.29 7.22
CA GLY A 24 -40.01 2.24 8.33
C GLY A 24 -39.88 1.52 9.67
N GLU A 25 -39.32 2.18 10.69
CA GLU A 25 -39.12 1.60 12.03
C GLU A 25 -40.40 1.64 12.87
N TYR A 26 -41.07 2.81 12.88
CA TYR A 26 -42.28 3.04 13.70
C TYR A 26 -43.51 3.46 12.87
N ASP A 27 -43.28 4.12 11.74
CA ASP A 27 -44.32 4.73 10.90
C ASP A 27 -44.59 3.90 9.64
N LEU A 28 -45.77 4.09 9.05
CA LEU A 28 -46.13 3.46 7.79
C LEU A 28 -45.84 4.42 6.64
N ASN A 29 -44.85 4.09 5.83
CA ASN A 29 -44.47 4.85 4.64
C ASN A 29 -45.03 4.16 3.38
N PHE A 30 -45.62 4.93 2.46
CA PHE A 30 -46.09 4.41 1.18
C PHE A 30 -45.52 5.23 0.03
N ALA A 31 -44.93 4.56 -0.96
CA ALA A 31 -44.66 5.18 -2.26
C ALA A 31 -45.98 5.28 -3.02
N ALA A 32 -46.39 6.50 -3.35
CA ALA A 32 -47.57 6.77 -4.15
C ALA A 32 -47.14 7.15 -5.57
N THR A 33 -47.66 6.46 -6.58
CA THR A 33 -47.38 6.76 -8.01
C THR A 33 -48.69 7.11 -8.70
N GLY A 34 -48.82 8.37 -9.14
CA GLY A 34 -49.97 8.84 -9.91
C GLY A 34 -49.99 8.26 -11.31
N ASP A 35 -51.12 8.39 -11.99
CA ASP A 35 -51.32 7.87 -13.35
C ASP A 35 -50.39 8.52 -14.39
N ASP A 36 -49.94 9.75 -14.12
CA ASP A 36 -48.96 10.49 -14.92
C ASP A 36 -47.51 10.06 -14.66
N GLY A 37 -47.29 9.10 -13.76
CA GLY A 37 -45.97 8.63 -13.33
C GLY A 37 -45.33 9.50 -12.25
N THR A 38 -45.97 10.59 -11.80
CA THR A 38 -45.45 11.42 -10.72
C THR A 38 -45.48 10.66 -9.40
N ARG A 39 -44.39 10.75 -8.63
CA ARG A 39 -44.19 9.99 -7.39
C ARG A 39 -44.22 10.87 -6.15
N TYR A 40 -44.76 10.32 -5.07
CA TYR A 40 -44.84 10.92 -3.75
C TYR A 40 -44.55 9.89 -2.66
N VAL A 41 -44.34 10.37 -1.43
CA VAL A 41 -44.27 9.53 -0.23
C VAL A 41 -45.37 9.97 0.72
N LEU A 42 -46.34 9.09 0.94
CA LEU A 42 -47.36 9.26 1.98
C LEU A 42 -46.80 8.68 3.28
N LYS A 43 -46.64 9.54 4.29
CA LYS A 43 -46.23 9.15 5.64
C LYS A 43 -47.45 9.09 6.56
N VAL A 44 -47.66 7.94 7.20
CA VAL A 44 -48.70 7.75 8.23
C VAL A 44 -48.02 7.46 9.56
N MET A 45 -48.08 8.44 10.46
CA MET A 45 -47.35 8.42 11.72
C MET A 45 -47.92 7.40 12.70
N ARG A 46 -47.13 6.95 13.68
CA ARG A 46 -47.57 6.15 14.83
C ARG A 46 -48.68 6.85 15.63
N ALA A 47 -49.47 6.07 16.38
CA ALA A 47 -50.67 6.57 17.06
C ALA A 47 -50.37 7.65 18.12
N GLU A 48 -49.21 7.58 18.76
CA GLU A 48 -48.75 8.50 19.82
C GLU A 48 -47.96 9.70 19.26
N CYS A 49 -48.01 9.93 17.94
CA CYS A 49 -47.28 11.05 17.33
C CYS A 49 -47.99 12.38 17.63
N GLU A 50 -47.26 13.26 18.33
CA GLU A 50 -47.71 14.62 18.59
C GLU A 50 -47.74 15.47 17.32
N ARG A 51 -48.74 16.34 17.21
CA ARG A 51 -48.90 17.22 16.04
C ARG A 51 -47.72 18.19 15.88
N SER A 52 -47.22 18.75 16.99
CA SER A 52 -46.09 19.67 17.03
C SER A 52 -44.82 19.07 16.40
N PHE A 53 -44.62 17.75 16.52
CA PHE A 53 -43.48 17.05 15.95
C PHE A 53 -43.50 17.04 14.40
N ILE A 54 -44.69 16.94 13.79
CA ILE A 54 -44.84 17.02 12.34
C ILE A 54 -44.84 18.47 11.86
N GLU A 55 -45.37 19.39 12.66
CA GLU A 55 -45.28 20.82 12.39
C GLU A 55 -43.82 21.30 12.36
N MET A 56 -42.96 20.80 13.26
CA MET A 56 -41.51 21.05 13.20
C MET A 56 -40.93 20.66 11.83
N GLN A 57 -41.19 19.42 11.40
CA GLN A 57 -40.63 18.87 10.15
C GLN A 57 -41.15 19.61 8.92
N THR A 58 -42.46 19.84 8.85
CA THR A 58 -43.07 20.54 7.71
C THR A 58 -42.60 21.99 7.61
N ARG A 59 -42.48 22.70 8.74
CA ARG A 59 -41.93 24.05 8.78
C ARG A 59 -40.45 24.10 8.43
N ALA A 60 -39.65 23.12 8.86
CA ALA A 60 -38.24 23.03 8.50
C ALA A 60 -38.06 22.83 6.98
N LEU A 61 -38.87 21.97 6.36
CA LEU A 61 -38.86 21.75 4.92
C LEU A 61 -39.26 23.01 4.14
N ASP A 62 -40.32 23.71 4.55
CA ASP A 62 -40.71 24.98 3.94
C ASP A 62 -39.61 26.04 4.10
N HIS A 63 -39.03 26.16 5.30
CA HIS A 63 -37.95 27.10 5.61
C HIS A 63 -36.69 26.84 4.75
N LEU A 64 -36.25 25.59 4.63
CA LEU A 64 -35.12 25.22 3.76
C LEU A 64 -35.37 25.60 2.30
N ARG A 65 -36.62 25.50 1.81
CA ARG A 65 -36.99 25.91 0.45
C ARG A 65 -36.91 27.43 0.29
N GLU A 66 -37.39 28.19 1.26
CA GLU A 66 -37.30 29.65 1.29
C GLU A 66 -35.85 30.16 1.34
N ARG A 67 -34.95 29.40 1.99
CA ARG A 67 -33.50 29.66 2.07
C ARG A 67 -32.71 29.11 0.88
N GLY A 68 -33.36 28.72 -0.22
CA GLY A 68 -32.70 28.31 -1.46
C GLY A 68 -32.15 26.88 -1.47
N PHE A 69 -32.51 26.06 -0.49
CA PHE A 69 -32.12 24.65 -0.40
C PHE A 69 -33.17 23.68 -0.99
N GLY A 70 -34.23 24.21 -1.62
CA GLY A 70 -35.41 23.45 -2.00
C GLY A 70 -35.23 22.38 -3.08
N ALA A 71 -34.14 22.40 -3.84
CA ALA A 71 -33.82 21.33 -4.80
C ALA A 71 -33.26 20.06 -4.13
N HIS A 72 -32.90 20.15 -2.85
CA HIS A 72 -32.20 19.10 -2.11
C HIS A 72 -33.06 18.44 -1.02
N VAL A 73 -34.31 18.87 -0.88
CA VAL A 73 -35.25 18.35 0.11
C VAL A 73 -36.63 18.14 -0.52
N PRO A 74 -37.43 17.19 -0.01
CA PRO A 74 -38.78 17.00 -0.52
C PRO A 74 -39.67 18.22 -0.21
N ALA A 75 -40.63 18.50 -1.09
CA ALA A 75 -41.63 19.53 -0.87
C ALA A 75 -42.87 18.95 -0.18
N ILE A 76 -43.51 19.76 0.68
CA ILE A 76 -44.79 19.42 1.28
C ILE A 76 -45.89 19.54 0.23
N VAL A 77 -46.67 18.46 0.06
CA VAL A 77 -47.90 18.50 -0.74
C VAL A 77 -49.04 18.83 0.20
N ARG A 78 -49.63 20.02 0.03
CA ARG A 78 -50.74 20.48 0.88
C ARG A 78 -52.05 19.82 0.47
N THR A 79 -52.95 19.62 1.43
CA THR A 79 -54.31 19.13 1.17
C THR A 79 -55.08 20.13 0.30
N LEU A 80 -56.24 19.73 -0.22
CA LEU A 80 -57.18 20.60 -0.94
C LEU A 80 -57.64 21.80 -0.10
N LYS A 81 -57.47 21.76 1.24
CA LYS A 81 -57.75 22.85 2.18
C LYS A 81 -56.52 23.71 2.51
N GLY A 82 -55.36 23.40 1.94
CA GLY A 82 -54.10 24.12 2.19
C GLY A 82 -53.33 23.65 3.44
N GLU A 83 -53.77 22.58 4.11
CA GLU A 83 -53.12 22.07 5.32
C GLU A 83 -51.92 21.18 4.98
N ALA A 84 -50.86 21.21 5.80
CA ALA A 84 -49.68 20.37 5.62
C ALA A 84 -49.87 18.92 6.13
N ILE A 85 -50.86 18.70 7.00
CA ILE A 85 -51.15 17.42 7.63
C ILE A 85 -52.66 17.15 7.57
N THR A 86 -53.03 15.87 7.56
CA THR A 86 -54.42 15.39 7.68
C THR A 86 -54.46 14.21 8.65
N ARG A 87 -55.62 13.57 8.83
CA ARG A 87 -55.77 12.39 9.68
C ARG A 87 -56.34 11.21 8.90
N ILE A 88 -55.80 10.03 9.19
CA ILE A 88 -56.24 8.77 8.61
C ILE A 88 -56.69 7.80 9.70
N GLU A 89 -57.82 7.15 9.46
CA GLU A 89 -58.29 6.08 10.33
C GLU A 89 -57.49 4.80 10.06
N THR A 90 -56.94 4.17 11.10
CA THR A 90 -56.16 2.92 10.97
C THR A 90 -56.98 1.68 11.34
N THR A 91 -56.50 0.48 11.01
CA THR A 91 -57.13 -0.78 11.45
C THR A 91 -57.01 -0.89 12.97
N GLY A 92 -58.12 -0.78 13.71
CA GLY A 92 -58.16 -0.77 15.18
C GLY A 92 -58.75 0.51 15.83
N ASN A 93 -59.53 1.32 15.10
CA ASN A 93 -60.25 2.53 15.57
C ASN A 93 -59.38 3.71 16.09
N GLY A 94 -58.09 3.76 15.77
CA GLY A 94 -57.22 4.90 16.08
C GLY A 94 -57.02 5.85 14.89
N MET A 95 -57.23 7.15 15.11
CA MET A 95 -56.89 8.22 14.14
C MET A 95 -55.42 8.59 14.23
N ARG A 96 -54.67 8.42 13.14
CA ARG A 96 -53.24 8.76 13.05
C ARG A 96 -53.00 9.98 12.15
N ILE A 97 -51.90 10.69 12.36
CA ILE A 97 -51.49 11.80 11.51
C ILE A 97 -50.98 11.26 10.18
N ALA A 98 -51.37 11.89 9.08
CA ALA A 98 -50.86 11.58 7.75
C ALA A 98 -50.45 12.86 7.01
N TRP A 99 -49.40 12.77 6.21
CA TRP A 99 -48.89 13.89 5.41
C TRP A 99 -48.19 13.37 4.16
N LEU A 100 -48.08 14.23 3.16
CA LEU A 100 -47.63 13.86 1.82
C LEU A 100 -46.46 14.76 1.40
N ILE A 101 -45.41 14.14 0.88
CA ILE A 101 -44.22 14.83 0.38
C ILE A 101 -43.84 14.35 -1.01
N THR A 102 -43.15 15.18 -1.79
CA THR A 102 -42.67 14.83 -3.13
C THR A 102 -41.60 13.74 -3.08
N TRP A 103 -41.51 12.92 -4.13
CA TRP A 103 -40.43 11.95 -4.29
C TRP A 103 -39.09 12.63 -4.57
N MET A 104 -38.02 12.15 -3.94
CA MET A 104 -36.65 12.63 -4.19
C MET A 104 -35.99 11.83 -5.32
N PRO A 105 -35.42 12.50 -6.35
CA PRO A 105 -34.70 11.83 -7.42
C PRO A 105 -33.31 11.38 -6.98
N GLY A 106 -32.82 10.27 -7.56
CA GLY A 106 -31.49 9.72 -7.32
C GLY A 106 -31.51 8.38 -6.58
N ASP A 107 -30.32 7.86 -6.32
CA ASP A 107 -30.09 6.63 -5.57
C ASP A 107 -29.79 6.96 -4.10
N VAL A 108 -30.20 6.11 -3.16
CA VAL A 108 -29.77 6.24 -1.75
C VAL A 108 -28.28 5.92 -1.62
N LEU A 109 -27.55 6.63 -0.76
CA LEU A 109 -26.11 6.49 -0.57
C LEU A 109 -25.71 5.07 -0.17
N GLU A 110 -26.53 4.36 0.60
CA GLU A 110 -26.32 2.94 0.99
C GLU A 110 -26.11 2.02 -0.23
N SER A 111 -26.73 2.37 -1.35
CA SER A 111 -26.63 1.59 -2.58
C SER A 111 -25.34 1.85 -3.36
N VAL A 112 -24.51 2.78 -2.90
CA VAL A 112 -23.19 3.09 -3.46
C VAL A 112 -22.15 2.14 -2.86
N PRO A 113 -21.48 1.30 -3.67
CA PRO A 113 -20.53 0.31 -3.15
C PRO A 113 -19.31 0.91 -2.42
N CYS A 114 -18.90 2.12 -2.83
CA CYS A 114 -17.77 2.82 -2.25
C CYS A 114 -17.94 4.33 -2.38
N VAL A 115 -17.98 5.05 -1.26
CA VAL A 115 -17.98 6.50 -1.23
C VAL A 115 -16.61 6.99 -1.69
N SER A 116 -16.52 7.73 -2.79
CA SER A 116 -15.25 8.35 -3.21
C SER A 116 -14.97 9.63 -2.41
N PRO A 117 -13.72 10.11 -2.31
CA PRO A 117 -13.44 11.43 -1.72
C PRO A 117 -14.23 12.57 -2.39
N ARG A 118 -14.47 12.46 -3.71
CA ARG A 118 -15.30 13.42 -4.46
C ARG A 118 -16.75 13.40 -3.99
N LEU A 119 -17.35 12.21 -3.85
CA LEU A 119 -18.71 12.08 -3.34
C LEU A 119 -18.80 12.54 -1.88
N ALA A 120 -17.81 12.19 -1.05
CA ALA A 120 -17.70 12.65 0.32
C ALA A 120 -17.65 14.19 0.41
N ALA A 121 -16.83 14.85 -0.42
CA ALA A 121 -16.84 16.31 -0.52
C ALA A 121 -18.20 16.88 -0.95
N SER A 122 -18.89 16.24 -1.90
CA SER A 122 -20.23 16.66 -2.29
C SER A 122 -21.26 16.53 -1.18
N ILE A 123 -21.17 15.50 -0.33
CA ILE A 123 -22.00 15.34 0.87
C ILE A 123 -21.68 16.47 1.87
N GLY A 124 -20.40 16.73 2.12
CA GLY A 124 -19.97 17.81 3.01
C GLY A 124 -20.50 19.18 2.58
N ALA A 125 -20.41 19.47 1.28
CA ALA A 125 -20.95 20.71 0.71
C ALA A 125 -22.49 20.78 0.82
N LEU A 126 -23.19 19.67 0.61
CA LEU A 126 -24.64 19.60 0.76
C LEU A 126 -25.07 19.93 2.20
N LEU A 127 -24.45 19.27 3.17
CA LEU A 127 -24.75 19.45 4.60
C LEU A 127 -24.34 20.85 5.09
N GLY A 128 -23.20 21.37 4.63
CA GLY A 128 -22.77 22.73 4.98
C GLY A 128 -23.75 23.80 4.48
N ARG A 129 -24.34 23.62 3.29
CA ARG A 129 -25.41 24.50 2.80
C ARG A 129 -26.70 24.36 3.62
N MET A 130 -27.05 23.14 4.01
CA MET A 130 -28.23 22.88 4.82
C MET A 130 -28.13 23.54 6.19
N ASP A 131 -27.01 23.37 6.89
CA ASP A 131 -26.82 23.95 8.23
C ASP A 131 -26.81 25.49 8.20
N ARG A 132 -26.37 26.10 7.10
CA ARG A 132 -26.52 27.55 6.88
C ARG A 132 -27.96 27.96 6.60
N ALA A 133 -28.72 27.10 5.94
CA ALA A 133 -30.14 27.35 5.64
C ALA A 133 -31.04 27.06 6.85
N LEU A 134 -30.51 26.50 7.94
CA LEU A 134 -31.21 26.25 9.20
C LEU A 134 -30.74 27.16 10.35
N ASP A 135 -29.83 28.10 10.09
CA ASP A 135 -29.16 28.88 11.14
C ASP A 135 -30.12 29.73 11.97
N ASP A 136 -31.22 30.20 11.36
CA ASP A 136 -32.28 30.97 11.99
C ASP A 136 -33.60 30.21 12.16
N PHE A 137 -33.60 28.90 11.93
CA PHE A 137 -34.76 28.05 12.21
C PHE A 137 -34.84 27.68 13.69
N ASP A 138 -35.99 27.91 14.32
CA ASP A 138 -36.27 27.49 15.70
C ASP A 138 -37.67 26.87 15.84
N HIS A 139 -37.77 25.90 16.74
CA HIS A 139 -39.01 25.22 17.09
C HIS A 139 -38.88 24.54 18.47
N PRO A 140 -39.93 24.55 19.33
CA PRO A 140 -39.88 23.92 20.65
C PRO A 140 -39.45 22.44 20.64
N GLU A 141 -39.92 21.68 19.63
CA GLU A 141 -39.61 20.25 19.47
C GLU A 141 -38.14 19.94 19.17
N LEU A 142 -37.31 20.94 18.82
CA LEU A 142 -35.87 20.74 18.67
C LEU A 142 -35.19 20.38 20.01
N LYS A 143 -35.86 20.66 21.14
CA LYS A 143 -35.41 20.36 22.50
C LYS A 143 -36.17 19.16 23.05
N ARG A 144 -35.80 17.95 22.61
CA ARG A 144 -36.36 16.69 23.08
C ARG A 144 -35.27 15.65 23.34
N PRO A 145 -35.51 14.69 24.25
CA PRO A 145 -34.60 13.56 24.42
C PRO A 145 -34.52 12.73 23.13
N LEU A 146 -33.31 12.46 22.67
CA LEU A 146 -33.07 11.62 21.49
C LEU A 146 -31.79 10.82 21.69
N LYS A 147 -31.86 9.49 21.61
CA LYS A 147 -30.69 8.60 21.83
C LYS A 147 -29.51 8.89 20.88
N TRP A 148 -29.81 9.45 19.71
CA TRP A 148 -28.83 9.82 18.68
C TRP A 148 -28.28 11.24 18.82
N ASN A 149 -28.77 12.03 19.78
CA ASN A 149 -28.22 13.33 20.10
C ASN A 149 -26.79 13.15 20.63
N LEU A 150 -25.80 13.54 19.83
CA LEU A 150 -24.40 13.35 20.16
C LEU A 150 -23.96 14.19 21.38
N THR A 151 -24.70 15.25 21.73
CA THR A 151 -24.44 16.04 22.94
C THR A 151 -24.86 15.31 24.23
N GLU A 152 -25.66 14.25 24.11
CA GLU A 152 -26.14 13.42 25.23
C GLU A 152 -25.54 12.01 25.20
N ALA A 153 -24.45 11.79 24.46
CA ALA A 153 -23.86 10.46 24.25
C ALA A 153 -23.34 9.78 25.53
N GLY A 154 -23.31 10.48 26.66
CA GLY A 154 -22.92 9.95 27.97
C GLY A 154 -23.68 8.70 28.43
N TRP A 155 -24.91 8.51 27.92
CA TRP A 155 -25.72 7.33 28.25
C TRP A 155 -25.02 6.00 27.95
N ILE A 156 -24.09 5.96 27.00
CA ILE A 156 -23.37 4.72 26.63
C ILE A 156 -22.55 4.15 27.80
N ALA A 157 -22.09 4.98 28.74
CA ALA A 157 -21.38 4.53 29.94
C ALA A 157 -22.24 3.60 30.80
N ASN A 158 -23.55 3.89 30.87
CA ASN A 158 -24.52 3.09 31.63
C ASN A 158 -24.88 1.78 30.92
N SER A 159 -24.53 1.65 29.63
CA SER A 159 -24.88 0.51 28.78
C SER A 159 -23.68 -0.37 28.43
N LEU A 160 -22.50 -0.15 29.02
CA LEU A 160 -21.30 -0.96 28.74
C LEU A 160 -21.50 -2.47 28.99
N HIS A 161 -22.39 -2.83 29.92
CA HIS A 161 -22.75 -4.23 30.21
C HIS A 161 -23.39 -4.96 29.02
N SER A 162 -23.95 -4.23 28.05
CA SER A 162 -24.51 -4.81 26.81
C SER A 162 -23.42 -5.29 25.83
N LEU A 163 -22.17 -4.86 26.03
CA LEU A 163 -21.02 -5.24 25.21
C LEU A 163 -20.35 -6.49 25.80
N THR A 164 -20.60 -7.64 25.18
CA THR A 164 -20.10 -8.95 25.66
C THR A 164 -18.58 -9.12 25.45
N ASP A 165 -18.05 -8.60 24.34
CA ASP A 165 -16.61 -8.62 24.06
C ASP A 165 -15.87 -7.64 24.98
N GLU A 166 -14.90 -8.15 25.74
CA GLU A 166 -14.13 -7.37 26.72
C GLU A 166 -13.26 -6.28 26.08
N ALA A 167 -12.62 -6.57 24.95
CA ALA A 167 -11.78 -5.59 24.25
C ALA A 167 -12.65 -4.44 23.72
N VAL A 168 -13.82 -4.76 23.15
CA VAL A 168 -14.80 -3.76 22.69
C VAL A 168 -15.32 -2.94 23.86
N ARG A 169 -15.74 -3.59 24.95
CA ARG A 169 -16.25 -2.93 26.16
C ARG A 169 -15.24 -1.96 26.78
N ASN A 170 -13.98 -2.40 26.93
CA ASN A 170 -12.91 -1.55 27.46
C ASN A 170 -12.64 -0.35 26.56
N ARG A 171 -12.70 -0.53 25.24
CA ARG A 171 -12.52 0.55 24.28
C ARG A 171 -13.64 1.57 24.32
N VAL A 172 -14.90 1.12 24.26
CA VAL A 172 -16.07 2.00 24.35
C VAL A 172 -16.10 2.71 25.70
N GLY A 173 -15.71 2.04 26.80
CA GLY A 173 -15.59 2.66 28.11
C GLY A 173 -14.59 3.81 28.15
N LYS A 174 -13.43 3.68 27.50
CA LYS A 174 -12.46 4.79 27.37
C LYS A 174 -13.02 5.97 26.57
N ILE A 175 -13.76 5.70 25.50
CA ILE A 175 -14.41 6.75 24.70
C ILE A 175 -15.47 7.47 25.53
N ALA A 176 -16.29 6.73 26.29
CA ALA A 176 -17.31 7.29 27.16
C ALA A 176 -16.71 8.18 28.27
N ALA A 177 -15.64 7.71 28.93
CA ALA A 177 -14.94 8.48 29.95
C ALA A 177 -14.34 9.78 29.38
N ARG A 178 -13.73 9.73 28.19
CA ARG A 178 -13.23 10.93 27.51
C ARG A 178 -14.35 11.89 27.14
N PHE A 179 -15.47 11.35 26.64
CA PHE A 179 -16.62 12.17 26.29
C PHE A 179 -17.10 13.00 27.49
N GLU A 180 -17.30 12.36 28.64
CA GLU A 180 -17.73 13.02 29.87
C GLU A 180 -16.71 14.03 30.40
N ALA A 181 -15.43 13.64 30.46
CA ALA A 181 -14.39 14.47 31.07
C ALA A 181 -13.97 15.66 30.20
N GLU A 182 -13.95 15.50 28.88
CA GLU A 182 -13.29 16.45 27.97
C GLU A 182 -14.23 17.02 26.91
N ILE A 183 -15.10 16.20 26.30
CA ILE A 183 -15.85 16.59 25.10
C ILE A 183 -17.18 17.28 25.46
N ALA A 184 -17.97 16.73 26.38
CA ALA A 184 -19.25 17.28 26.78
C ALA A 184 -19.14 18.72 27.35
N PRO A 185 -18.16 19.05 28.22
CA PRO A 185 -17.95 20.42 28.67
C PRO A 185 -17.65 21.40 27.54
N GLN A 186 -16.88 20.98 26.53
CA GLN A 186 -16.56 21.82 25.37
C GLN A 186 -17.76 22.01 24.45
N LEU A 187 -18.50 20.94 24.13
CA LEU A 187 -19.74 20.99 23.36
C LEU A 187 -20.76 21.95 23.98
N SER A 188 -20.87 21.97 25.30
CA SER A 188 -21.83 22.83 26.02
C SER A 188 -21.58 24.33 25.81
N ARG A 189 -20.36 24.73 25.44
CA ARG A 189 -19.96 26.11 25.20
C ARG A 189 -20.10 26.54 23.74
N LEU A 190 -20.34 25.60 22.83
CA LEU A 190 -20.51 25.91 21.41
C LEU A 190 -21.93 26.46 21.13
N PRO A 191 -22.08 27.31 20.11
CA PRO A 191 -23.39 27.76 19.66
C PRO A 191 -24.25 26.56 19.24
N LYS A 192 -25.55 26.61 19.55
CA LYS A 192 -26.53 25.62 19.11
C LYS A 192 -27.42 26.23 18.04
N GLN A 193 -27.74 25.46 17.02
CA GLN A 193 -28.72 25.77 15.99
C GLN A 193 -29.54 24.53 15.66
N ALA A 194 -30.58 24.67 14.86
CA ALA A 194 -31.25 23.52 14.28
C ALA A 194 -30.26 22.76 13.36
N ILE A 195 -30.09 21.47 13.62
CA ILE A 195 -29.31 20.56 12.77
C ILE A 195 -30.20 19.40 12.32
N TYR A 196 -29.83 18.80 11.19
CA TYR A 196 -30.54 17.65 10.62
C TYR A 196 -30.43 16.38 11.47
N ASN A 197 -29.24 16.14 12.02
CA ASN A 197 -28.84 15.07 12.94
C ASN A 197 -29.01 13.62 12.42
N ASP A 198 -29.14 13.42 11.11
CA ASP A 198 -29.37 12.08 10.56
C ASP A 198 -28.73 11.80 9.18
N ALA A 199 -27.53 12.36 8.93
CA ALA A 199 -26.75 12.14 7.71
C ALA A 199 -26.14 10.72 7.63
N ASN A 200 -26.99 9.70 7.58
CA ASN A 200 -26.63 8.31 7.38
C ASN A 200 -26.88 7.86 5.91
N PRO A 201 -26.30 6.72 5.46
CA PRO A 201 -26.40 6.28 4.06
C PRO A 201 -27.83 6.02 3.53
N MET A 202 -28.81 5.78 4.40
CA MET A 202 -30.20 5.55 3.98
C MET A 202 -30.92 6.85 3.62
N ASN A 203 -30.48 7.99 4.15
CA ASN A 203 -31.20 9.25 4.02
C ASN A 203 -30.56 10.26 3.06
N ILE A 204 -29.33 9.98 2.60
CA ILE A 204 -28.65 10.81 1.61
C ILE A 204 -28.92 10.26 0.21
N PHE A 205 -29.36 11.12 -0.71
CA PHE A 205 -29.51 10.80 -2.11
C PHE A 205 -28.30 11.26 -2.91
N VAL A 206 -27.98 10.50 -3.96
CA VAL A 206 -26.85 10.75 -4.83
C VAL A 206 -27.19 10.55 -6.30
N ASP A 207 -26.47 11.26 -7.16
CA ASP A 207 -26.29 10.91 -8.57
C ASP A 207 -24.97 10.13 -8.68
N ARG A 208 -25.07 8.82 -8.93
CA ARG A 208 -23.92 7.93 -9.06
C ARG A 208 -23.02 8.27 -10.24
N ARG A 209 -23.57 8.79 -11.34
CA ARG A 209 -22.80 9.13 -12.55
C ARG A 209 -22.03 10.42 -12.32
N ALA A 210 -22.66 11.42 -11.71
CA ALA A 210 -22.02 12.68 -11.38
C ALA A 210 -21.07 12.57 -10.17
N GLY A 211 -21.23 11.54 -9.34
CA GLY A 211 -20.52 11.37 -8.08
C GLY A 211 -20.84 12.49 -7.10
N ALA A 212 -22.11 12.88 -7.01
CA ALA A 212 -22.58 14.04 -6.27
C ALA A 212 -23.77 13.69 -5.38
N ALA A 213 -23.84 14.30 -4.19
CA ALA A 213 -24.99 14.25 -3.32
C ALA A 213 -26.07 15.20 -3.83
N THR A 214 -27.30 14.69 -4.00
CA THR A 214 -28.41 15.41 -4.62
C THR A 214 -29.44 15.90 -3.61
N GLY A 215 -29.54 15.26 -2.44
CA GLY A 215 -30.48 15.70 -1.41
C GLY A 215 -30.51 14.82 -0.17
N VAL A 216 -31.37 15.18 0.77
CA VAL A 216 -31.61 14.46 2.02
C VAL A 216 -33.10 14.30 2.28
N ILE A 217 -33.48 13.29 3.05
CA ILE A 217 -34.86 13.02 3.49
C ILE A 217 -34.94 12.80 4.99
N ASP A 218 -36.14 12.68 5.54
CA ASP A 218 -36.39 12.23 6.91
C ASP A 218 -35.85 13.16 8.01
N PHE A 219 -36.62 14.21 8.31
CA PHE A 219 -36.28 15.25 9.29
C PHE A 219 -36.77 14.92 10.72
N GLY A 220 -37.07 13.64 10.99
CA GLY A 220 -37.59 13.18 12.28
C GLY A 220 -36.60 13.30 13.45
N ASP A 221 -35.31 13.34 13.15
CA ASP A 221 -34.22 13.35 14.14
C ASP A 221 -33.60 14.74 14.34
N MET A 222 -34.15 15.79 13.69
CA MET A 222 -33.69 17.18 13.86
C MET A 222 -33.68 17.62 15.33
N ILE A 223 -32.63 18.28 15.77
CA ILE A 223 -32.48 18.78 17.15
C ILE A 223 -31.74 20.12 17.17
N ALA A 224 -31.77 20.81 18.32
CA ALA A 224 -30.93 21.98 18.58
C ALA A 224 -29.57 21.55 19.17
N ALA A 225 -28.51 21.59 18.37
CA ALA A 225 -27.17 21.18 18.78
C ALA A 225 -26.05 21.96 18.05
N PRO A 226 -24.79 21.89 18.50
CA PRO A 226 -23.67 22.41 17.73
C PRO A 226 -23.56 21.69 16.39
N ARG A 227 -23.42 22.44 15.29
CA ARG A 227 -23.32 21.92 13.93
C ARG A 227 -22.18 20.93 13.68
N ILE A 228 -21.14 20.97 14.52
CA ILE A 228 -20.07 19.97 14.47
C ILE A 228 -20.58 18.53 14.72
N CYS A 229 -21.69 18.36 15.44
CA CYS A 229 -22.32 17.06 15.64
C CYS A 229 -22.88 16.48 14.34
N GLU A 230 -23.49 17.31 13.49
CA GLU A 230 -23.97 16.92 12.15
C GLU A 230 -22.80 16.40 11.31
N LEU A 231 -21.72 17.20 11.26
CA LEU A 231 -20.54 16.83 10.51
C LEU A 231 -19.92 15.52 11.02
N ALA A 232 -19.84 15.32 12.34
CA ALA A 232 -19.29 14.10 12.93
C ALA A 232 -20.07 12.84 12.52
N ILE A 233 -21.40 12.94 12.43
CA ILE A 233 -22.26 11.83 11.97
C ILE A 233 -21.94 11.49 10.51
N ALA A 234 -21.96 12.49 9.63
CA ALA A 234 -21.70 12.30 8.21
C ALA A 234 -20.28 11.75 7.96
N VAL A 235 -19.27 12.29 8.65
CA VAL A 235 -17.88 11.83 8.53
C VAL A 235 -17.75 10.38 9.03
N ALA A 236 -18.39 10.00 10.13
CA ALA A 236 -18.32 8.64 10.64
C ALA A 236 -18.77 7.62 9.57
N TYR A 237 -19.90 7.87 8.90
CA TYR A 237 -20.38 6.99 7.83
C TYR A 237 -19.52 7.07 6.56
N ALA A 238 -19.08 8.27 6.16
CA ALA A 238 -18.22 8.42 4.99
C ALA A 238 -16.86 7.73 5.17
N MET A 239 -16.33 7.68 6.40
CA MET A 239 -15.07 6.99 6.71
C MET A 239 -15.21 5.47 6.77
N MET A 240 -16.41 4.94 7.03
CA MET A 240 -16.66 3.50 6.98
C MET A 240 -16.50 2.96 5.55
N GLY A 241 -16.26 1.65 5.44
CA GLY A 241 -16.16 0.96 4.16
C GLY A 241 -14.77 0.94 3.52
N PRO A 242 -14.63 0.27 2.37
CA PRO A 242 -13.35 0.00 1.74
C PRO A 242 -12.68 1.28 1.23
N GLY A 243 -11.35 1.30 1.17
CA GLY A 243 -10.57 2.42 0.62
C GLY A 243 -9.92 3.32 1.67
N ASP A 244 -9.66 4.58 1.30
CA ASP A 244 -8.96 5.56 2.14
C ASP A 244 -9.94 6.32 3.03
N ALA A 245 -10.11 5.85 4.27
CA ALA A 245 -11.01 6.45 5.25
C ALA A 245 -10.65 7.91 5.53
N LEU A 246 -9.36 8.23 5.73
CA LEU A 246 -8.91 9.58 6.05
C LEU A 246 -9.18 10.55 4.89
N ALA A 247 -8.90 10.13 3.66
CA ALA A 247 -9.18 10.97 2.49
C ALA A 247 -10.66 11.30 2.33
N ARG A 248 -11.57 10.36 2.64
CA ARG A 248 -13.02 10.62 2.61
C ARG A 248 -13.45 11.56 3.71
N GLY A 249 -13.03 11.29 4.95
CA GLY A 249 -13.37 12.14 6.08
C GLY A 249 -12.88 13.57 5.90
N ALA A 250 -11.65 13.74 5.45
CA ALA A 250 -11.08 15.06 5.20
C ALA A 250 -11.73 15.79 4.02
N ALA A 251 -12.06 15.07 2.93
CA ALA A 251 -12.76 15.68 1.79
C ALA A 251 -14.15 16.19 2.19
N LEU A 252 -14.89 15.41 3.00
CA LEU A 252 -16.20 15.81 3.52
C LEU A 252 -16.06 16.99 4.48
N ALA A 253 -15.19 16.89 5.49
CA ALA A 253 -14.95 17.95 6.48
C ALA A 253 -14.50 19.26 5.84
N GLY A 254 -13.57 19.21 4.89
CA GLY A 254 -13.08 20.40 4.18
C GLY A 254 -14.14 21.06 3.31
N ALA A 255 -14.97 20.27 2.62
CA ALA A 255 -16.06 20.82 1.81
C ALA A 255 -17.18 21.43 2.65
N TYR A 256 -17.45 20.83 3.82
CA TYR A 256 -18.38 21.39 4.80
C TYR A 256 -17.84 22.71 5.37
N ASP A 257 -16.59 22.74 5.85
CA ASP A 257 -15.94 23.95 6.41
C ASP A 257 -15.86 25.09 5.39
N GLY A 258 -15.59 24.77 4.12
CA GLY A 258 -15.56 25.75 3.03
C GLY A 258 -16.87 26.53 2.86
N ILE A 259 -18.00 26.00 3.35
CA ILE A 259 -19.32 26.64 3.30
C ILE A 259 -19.74 27.15 4.67
N ALA A 260 -19.69 26.30 5.69
CA ALA A 260 -20.17 26.61 7.04
C ALA A 260 -19.22 27.53 7.82
N HIS A 261 -17.93 27.56 7.50
CA HIS A 261 -16.89 28.30 8.21
C HIS A 261 -16.82 27.92 9.70
N LEU A 262 -16.32 26.72 9.97
CA LEU A 262 -16.12 26.22 11.32
C LEU A 262 -15.06 27.03 12.05
N THR A 263 -15.29 27.27 13.34
CA THR A 263 -14.26 27.82 14.22
C THR A 263 -13.23 26.75 14.57
N GLN A 264 -12.06 27.19 15.03
CA GLN A 264 -11.01 26.27 15.48
C GLN A 264 -11.49 25.36 16.63
N GLY A 265 -12.32 25.89 17.53
CA GLY A 265 -12.89 25.12 18.64
C GLY A 265 -13.94 24.09 18.20
N GLU A 266 -14.62 24.31 17.07
CA GLU A 266 -15.51 23.31 16.49
C GLU A 266 -14.71 22.19 15.83
N ILE A 267 -13.83 22.52 14.88
CA ILE A 267 -13.12 21.50 14.09
C ILE A 267 -12.18 20.63 14.95
N SER A 268 -11.66 21.15 16.07
CA SER A 268 -10.83 20.37 17.00
C SER A 268 -11.58 19.23 17.68
N LEU A 269 -12.91 19.30 17.82
CA LEU A 269 -13.71 18.26 18.44
C LEU A 269 -14.07 17.13 17.47
N LEU A 270 -13.97 17.36 16.16
CA LEU A 270 -14.48 16.45 15.13
C LEU A 270 -13.93 15.01 15.26
N PRO A 271 -12.61 14.77 15.43
CA PRO A 271 -12.09 13.41 15.56
C PRO A 271 -12.69 12.64 16.75
N ALA A 272 -12.79 13.29 17.91
CA ALA A 272 -13.35 12.69 19.11
C ALA A 272 -14.85 12.42 18.97
N LEU A 273 -15.60 13.33 18.34
CA LEU A 273 -17.03 13.18 18.10
C LEU A 273 -17.34 12.05 17.11
N ILE A 274 -16.46 11.80 16.13
CA ILE A 274 -16.55 10.62 15.26
C ILE A 274 -16.38 9.34 16.09
N GLU A 275 -15.37 9.25 16.96
CA GLU A 275 -15.24 8.10 17.87
C GLU A 275 -16.48 7.91 18.75
N THR A 276 -17.01 9.00 19.32
CA THR A 276 -18.24 8.98 20.13
C THR A 276 -19.43 8.47 19.31
N ARG A 277 -19.59 8.91 18.06
CA ARG A 277 -20.68 8.43 17.19
C ARG A 277 -20.56 6.95 16.87
N LEU A 278 -19.34 6.45 16.66
CA LEU A 278 -19.08 5.03 16.45
C LEU A 278 -19.42 4.21 17.71
N ALA A 279 -19.00 4.69 18.88
CA ALA A 279 -19.31 4.07 20.17
C ALA A 279 -20.82 4.03 20.47
N VAL A 280 -21.55 5.10 20.16
CA VAL A 280 -23.02 5.15 20.22
C VAL A 280 -23.64 4.10 19.29
N SER A 281 -23.15 4.00 18.04
CA SER A 281 -23.66 3.03 17.05
C SER A 281 -23.41 1.58 17.48
N ILE A 282 -22.21 1.28 18.01
CA ILE A 282 -21.83 -0.06 18.50
C ILE A 282 -22.65 -0.45 19.74
N THR A 283 -22.78 0.46 20.71
CA THR A 283 -23.57 0.23 21.93
C THR A 283 -25.05 0.02 21.60
N ASN A 284 -25.63 0.86 20.73
CA ASN A 284 -27.02 0.70 20.30
C ASN A 284 -27.22 -0.63 19.54
N ALA A 285 -26.30 -1.02 18.65
CA ALA A 285 -26.38 -2.31 17.97
C ALA A 285 -26.33 -3.50 18.94
N ALA A 286 -25.52 -3.41 20.00
CA ALA A 286 -25.43 -4.45 21.03
C ALA A 286 -26.73 -4.56 21.85
N ILE A 287 -27.32 -3.44 22.28
CA ILE A 287 -28.61 -3.40 22.97
C ILE A 287 -29.71 -4.01 22.08
N GLN A 288 -29.78 -3.58 20.82
CA GLN A 288 -30.78 -4.07 19.88
C GLN A 288 -30.64 -5.56 19.61
N LYS A 289 -29.41 -6.07 19.51
CA LYS A 289 -29.16 -7.50 19.37
C LYS A 289 -29.64 -8.31 20.57
N ALA A 290 -29.50 -7.77 21.78
CA ALA A 290 -30.00 -8.41 22.99
C ALA A 290 -31.53 -8.41 23.06
N GLN A 291 -32.18 -7.36 22.56
CA GLN A 291 -33.64 -7.19 22.60
C GLN A 291 -34.37 -7.91 21.46
N ASN A 292 -33.77 -7.95 20.26
CA ASN A 292 -34.36 -8.52 19.04
C ASN A 292 -33.32 -9.35 18.25
N PRO A 293 -32.97 -10.56 18.71
CA PRO A 293 -31.87 -11.36 18.15
C PRO A 293 -32.01 -11.70 16.67
N ASP A 294 -33.25 -11.87 16.19
CA ASP A 294 -33.58 -12.30 14.83
C ASP A 294 -33.57 -11.15 13.80
N ASN A 295 -33.46 -9.89 14.23
CA ASN A 295 -33.49 -8.74 13.33
C ASN A 295 -32.12 -8.46 12.70
N LYS A 296 -31.86 -9.11 11.56
CA LYS A 296 -30.62 -8.95 10.78
C LYS A 296 -30.37 -7.52 10.29
N TYR A 297 -31.40 -6.69 10.14
CA TYR A 297 -31.30 -5.29 9.70
C TYR A 297 -30.50 -4.43 10.70
N LEU A 298 -30.59 -4.74 11.99
CA LEU A 298 -29.93 -3.99 13.08
C LEU A 298 -28.45 -4.37 13.28
N GLN A 299 -27.91 -5.32 12.51
CA GLN A 299 -26.56 -5.87 12.67
C GLN A 299 -25.54 -5.35 11.63
N ILE A 300 -25.98 -4.55 10.67
CA ILE A 300 -25.22 -4.19 9.45
C ILE A 300 -24.08 -3.20 9.73
N SER A 301 -24.19 -2.33 10.76
CA SER A 301 -23.23 -1.24 11.01
C SER A 301 -22.10 -1.55 12.01
N ALA A 302 -22.21 -2.62 12.80
CA ALA A 302 -21.25 -2.86 13.90
C ALA A 302 -19.83 -3.19 13.42
N ARG A 303 -19.70 -4.02 12.38
CA ARG A 303 -18.37 -4.44 11.88
C ARG A 303 -17.62 -3.31 11.18
N PRO A 304 -18.22 -2.52 10.26
CA PRO A 304 -17.56 -1.34 9.70
C PRO A 304 -17.19 -0.30 10.75
N ALA A 305 -18.03 -0.09 11.77
CA ALA A 305 -17.74 0.83 12.86
C ALA A 305 -16.53 0.39 13.71
N MET A 306 -16.44 -0.90 14.04
CA MET A 306 -15.29 -1.45 14.75
C MET A 306 -13.98 -1.32 13.97
N ALA A 307 -14.00 -1.65 12.67
CA ALA A 307 -12.82 -1.51 11.81
C ALA A 307 -12.36 -0.06 11.65
N LEU A 308 -13.29 0.90 11.68
CA LEU A 308 -12.98 2.32 11.69
C LEU A 308 -12.45 2.77 13.05
N LEU A 309 -12.99 2.26 14.17
CA LEU A 309 -12.36 2.50 15.47
C LEU A 309 -10.91 2.00 15.45
N ASP A 310 -10.62 0.77 15.01
CA ASP A 310 -9.24 0.25 14.88
C ASP A 310 -8.35 1.20 14.09
N TYR A 311 -8.86 1.71 12.96
CA TYR A 311 -8.16 2.73 12.16
C TYR A 311 -7.82 3.98 12.98
N ILE A 312 -8.80 4.52 13.71
CA ILE A 312 -8.63 5.72 14.54
C ILE A 312 -7.65 5.45 15.68
N GLY A 313 -7.67 4.26 16.27
CA GLY A 313 -6.73 3.87 17.32
C GLY A 313 -5.28 3.79 16.83
N GLU A 314 -5.05 3.27 15.61
CA GLU A 314 -3.73 3.22 15.00
C GLU A 314 -3.25 4.60 14.51
N MET A 315 -4.14 5.41 13.94
CA MET A 315 -3.84 6.77 13.48
C MET A 315 -3.66 7.75 14.65
N GLY A 316 -4.44 7.66 15.72
CA GLY A 316 -4.52 8.69 16.75
C GLY A 316 -5.39 9.88 16.35
N LEU A 317 -6.00 10.54 17.34
CA LEU A 317 -6.94 11.64 17.11
C LEU A 317 -6.26 12.91 16.58
N ASP A 318 -5.03 13.19 17.00
CA ASP A 318 -4.30 14.39 16.57
C ASP A 318 -3.99 14.34 15.07
N ASP A 319 -3.47 13.20 14.59
CA ASP A 319 -3.17 13.00 13.17
C ASP A 319 -4.43 13.10 12.29
N ILE A 320 -5.58 12.62 12.78
CA ILE A 320 -6.86 12.78 12.10
C ILE A 320 -7.32 14.24 12.13
N GLY A 321 -7.17 14.91 13.27
CA GLY A 321 -7.47 16.33 13.42
C GLY A 321 -6.66 17.21 12.49
N ASP A 322 -5.35 16.96 12.35
CA ASP A 322 -4.48 17.68 11.43
C ASP A 322 -4.89 17.46 9.97
N ALA A 323 -5.24 16.23 9.60
CA ALA A 323 -5.75 15.94 8.27
C ALA A 323 -7.05 16.69 7.95
N PHE A 324 -7.94 16.85 8.94
CA PHE A 324 -9.19 17.60 8.76
C PHE A 324 -8.95 19.12 8.73
N ARG A 325 -8.06 19.66 9.57
CA ARG A 325 -7.69 21.08 9.57
C ARG A 325 -6.97 21.52 8.29
N GLY A 326 -6.10 20.65 7.75
CA GLY A 326 -5.36 20.93 6.52
C GLY A 326 -6.18 20.81 5.24
N ALA A 327 -7.40 20.27 5.30
CA ALA A 327 -8.22 20.00 4.12
C ALA A 327 -9.02 21.23 3.67
N ARG A 328 -8.45 22.03 2.75
CA ARG A 328 -9.22 22.92 1.83
C ARG A 328 -9.17 22.40 0.39
N GLY A 329 -9.22 21.06 0.26
CA GLY A 329 -9.00 20.30 -0.97
C GLY A 329 -8.09 19.11 -0.69
N ALA A 330 -8.53 17.90 -1.08
CA ALA A 330 -7.88 16.59 -0.96
C ALA A 330 -6.80 16.45 0.14
N ALA A 331 -7.13 15.77 1.26
CA ALA A 331 -6.16 15.50 2.33
C ALA A 331 -4.83 14.95 1.80
N ALA A 332 -3.73 15.55 2.26
CA ALA A 332 -2.40 15.00 2.09
C ALA A 332 -2.38 13.60 2.73
N ARG A 333 -2.09 12.57 1.93
CA ARG A 333 -1.71 11.27 2.48
C ARG A 333 -0.45 11.48 3.32
N THR A 334 -0.33 10.80 4.44
CA THR A 334 0.88 10.75 5.28
C THR A 334 1.53 9.36 5.21
N ALA A 335 2.83 9.24 5.50
CA ALA A 335 3.51 7.94 5.63
C ALA A 335 2.75 6.95 6.54
N LYS A 336 2.26 7.43 7.70
CA LYS A 336 1.46 6.64 8.66
C LYS A 336 0.15 6.11 8.04
N SER A 337 -0.60 6.99 7.36
CA SER A 337 -1.84 6.61 6.69
C SER A 337 -1.62 5.55 5.59
N VAL A 338 -0.54 5.68 4.81
CA VAL A 338 -0.17 4.71 3.77
C VAL A 338 0.25 3.37 4.38
N LEU A 339 1.00 3.38 5.48
CA LEU A 339 1.42 2.18 6.19
C LEU A 339 0.23 1.38 6.72
N ILE A 340 -0.73 2.04 7.38
CA ILE A 340 -1.94 1.39 7.90
C ILE A 340 -2.75 0.79 6.74
N ARG A 341 -2.96 1.57 5.66
CA ARG A 341 -3.67 1.07 4.48
C ARG A 341 -2.95 -0.12 3.84
N ARG A 342 -1.62 -0.08 3.73
CA ARG A 342 -0.80 -1.19 3.20
C ARG A 342 -0.96 -2.44 4.07
N ARG A 343 -0.89 -2.34 5.39
CA ARG A 343 -1.06 -3.48 6.32
C ARG A 343 -2.42 -4.17 6.20
N ARG A 344 -3.45 -3.44 5.76
CA ARG A 344 -4.81 -3.99 5.54
C ARG A 344 -4.96 -4.75 4.23
N ILE A 345 -4.15 -4.44 3.22
CA ILE A 345 -4.29 -5.00 1.86
C ILE A 345 -3.13 -5.91 1.44
N SER A 346 -1.98 -5.78 2.09
CA SER A 346 -0.77 -6.55 1.79
C SER A 346 -0.47 -7.53 2.93
N PRO A 347 -0.01 -8.75 2.60
CA PRO A 347 0.42 -9.69 3.62
C PRO A 347 1.68 -9.19 4.34
N SER A 348 1.80 -9.53 5.63
CA SER A 348 2.88 -9.02 6.50
C SER A 348 4.28 -9.53 6.13
N ASN A 349 4.38 -10.58 5.32
CA ASN A 349 5.66 -11.11 4.81
C ASN A 349 6.23 -10.29 3.64
N GLN A 350 5.55 -9.24 3.18
CA GLN A 350 6.13 -8.20 2.32
C GLN A 350 6.76 -7.10 3.19
N SER A 351 7.99 -7.36 3.65
CA SER A 351 8.71 -6.49 4.57
C SER A 351 8.91 -5.06 4.02
N LEU A 352 9.05 -4.13 4.96
CA LEU A 352 9.45 -2.75 4.71
C LEU A 352 10.82 -2.51 5.34
N PHE A 353 11.63 -1.66 4.74
CA PHE A 353 12.91 -1.26 5.33
C PHE A 353 12.70 -0.30 6.50
N TYR A 354 13.69 -0.32 7.41
CA TYR A 354 13.78 0.50 8.62
C TYR A 354 12.69 0.22 9.66
N GLU A 355 12.95 0.63 10.90
CA GLU A 355 11.98 0.52 12.00
C GLU A 355 10.79 1.48 11.81
N THR A 356 11.05 2.67 11.27
CA THR A 356 10.03 3.57 10.76
C THR A 356 10.09 3.57 9.24
N PRO A 357 9.14 2.93 8.55
CA PRO A 357 9.11 2.91 7.09
C PRO A 357 9.01 4.31 6.49
N LEU A 358 9.76 4.54 5.42
CA LEU A 358 9.72 5.78 4.66
C LEU A 358 8.67 5.75 3.54
N ARG A 359 8.08 6.92 3.27
CA ARG A 359 7.26 7.15 2.08
C ARG A 359 8.03 8.04 1.11
N LEU A 360 8.66 7.42 0.11
CA LEU A 360 9.34 8.13 -0.95
C LEU A 360 8.36 8.47 -2.08
N VAL A 361 8.41 9.71 -2.59
CA VAL A 361 7.47 10.22 -3.62
C VAL A 361 8.16 10.76 -4.86
N ARG A 362 9.47 11.02 -4.80
CA ARG A 362 10.28 11.50 -5.93
C ARG A 362 11.69 10.94 -5.84
N GLY A 363 12.36 10.79 -6.98
CA GLY A 363 13.79 10.50 -7.04
C GLY A 363 14.46 11.26 -8.19
N GLU A 364 15.77 11.47 -8.06
CA GLU A 364 16.60 12.14 -9.06
C GLU A 364 18.06 11.71 -8.86
N ARG A 365 18.71 11.19 -9.92
CA ARG A 365 20.09 10.68 -9.87
C ARG A 365 20.26 9.66 -8.72
N HIS A 366 21.13 9.92 -7.75
CA HIS A 366 21.34 9.09 -6.56
C HIS A 366 20.62 9.62 -5.30
N PHE A 367 19.57 10.42 -5.47
CA PHE A 367 18.74 10.95 -4.38
C PHE A 367 17.28 10.52 -4.50
N VAL A 368 16.61 10.41 -3.35
CA VAL A 368 15.16 10.23 -3.24
C VAL A 368 14.57 11.21 -2.23
N TYR A 369 13.28 11.50 -2.33
CA TYR A 369 12.61 12.51 -1.52
C TYR A 369 11.34 11.95 -0.91
N ASP A 370 11.12 12.26 0.37
CA ASP A 370 9.88 11.89 1.06
C ASP A 370 8.72 12.85 0.76
N ASP A 371 7.56 12.57 1.33
CA ASP A 371 6.34 13.39 1.20
C ASP A 371 6.40 14.74 1.90
N ALA A 372 7.41 14.98 2.75
CA ALA A 372 7.71 16.28 3.35
C ALA A 372 8.75 17.10 2.53
N GLY A 373 9.33 16.51 1.49
CA GLY A 373 10.34 17.12 0.64
C GLY A 373 11.77 16.95 1.14
N ALA A 374 12.01 16.16 2.20
CA ALA A 374 13.35 15.88 2.69
C ALA A 374 14.11 15.02 1.67
N GLN A 375 15.36 15.40 1.38
CA GLN A 375 16.23 14.70 0.45
C GLN A 375 17.05 13.63 1.17
N TYR A 376 17.01 12.41 0.65
CA TYR A 376 17.77 11.26 1.12
C TYR A 376 18.80 10.84 0.07
N LEU A 377 20.03 10.59 0.52
CA LEU A 377 21.07 9.98 -0.31
C LEU A 377 20.80 8.47 -0.45
N ASP A 378 20.73 7.96 -1.67
CA ASP A 378 20.48 6.54 -1.95
C ASP A 378 21.79 5.77 -2.13
N VAL A 379 22.10 4.93 -1.15
CA VAL A 379 23.32 4.10 -1.11
C VAL A 379 22.98 2.62 -1.29
N TYR A 380 21.74 2.28 -1.63
CA TYR A 380 21.27 0.89 -1.62
C TYR A 380 20.77 0.39 -2.97
N ASN A 381 20.04 1.22 -3.73
CA ASN A 381 19.31 0.75 -4.88
C ASN A 381 20.19 0.66 -6.14
N ASN A 382 20.40 -0.55 -6.66
CA ASN A 382 21.03 -0.77 -7.98
C ASN A 382 20.04 -0.86 -9.15
N VAL A 383 18.74 -0.93 -8.85
CA VAL A 383 17.67 -1.02 -9.85
C VAL A 383 17.59 0.27 -10.68
N PRO A 384 17.52 1.47 -10.10
CA PRO A 384 17.73 2.73 -10.82
C PRO A 384 19.23 2.90 -11.11
N HIS A 385 19.78 1.98 -11.90
CA HIS A 385 21.20 1.84 -12.20
C HIS A 385 21.84 3.13 -12.72
N VAL A 386 21.24 3.77 -13.73
CA VAL A 386 21.71 5.06 -14.28
C VAL A 386 21.11 6.25 -13.53
N GLY A 387 20.49 6.02 -12.37
CA GLY A 387 19.87 7.04 -11.53
C GLY A 387 18.34 7.06 -11.61
N HIS A 388 17.74 7.59 -10.55
CA HIS A 388 16.29 7.77 -10.42
C HIS A 388 15.77 8.79 -11.44
N ALA A 389 14.63 8.46 -12.06
CA ALA A 389 13.93 9.30 -13.02
C ALA A 389 14.81 9.79 -14.19
N HIS A 390 15.76 8.94 -14.65
CA HIS A 390 16.68 9.30 -15.72
C HIS A 390 15.95 9.75 -17.00
N PRO A 391 16.16 10.99 -17.49
CA PRO A 391 15.31 11.59 -18.52
C PRO A 391 15.32 10.80 -19.83
N ARG A 392 16.47 10.30 -20.27
CA ARG A 392 16.57 9.50 -21.51
C ARG A 392 15.78 8.19 -21.43
N VAL A 393 15.76 7.55 -20.26
CA VAL A 393 15.02 6.28 -20.07
C VAL A 393 13.52 6.56 -20.05
N VAL A 394 13.10 7.61 -19.34
CA VAL A 394 11.69 8.04 -19.30
C VAL A 394 11.19 8.37 -20.71
N GLU A 395 11.94 9.16 -21.46
CA GLU A 395 11.59 9.56 -22.83
C GLU A 395 11.55 8.36 -23.78
N ALA A 396 12.54 7.47 -23.74
CA ALA A 396 12.57 6.28 -24.60
C ALA A 396 11.36 5.36 -24.37
N VAL A 397 11.02 5.10 -23.10
CA VAL A 397 9.86 4.27 -22.74
C VAL A 397 8.56 4.94 -23.14
N ALA A 398 8.36 6.21 -22.76
CA ALA A 398 7.13 6.94 -23.07
C ALA A 398 6.92 7.09 -24.59
N GLY A 399 8.00 7.42 -25.31
CA GLY A 399 7.98 7.53 -26.77
C GLY A 399 7.66 6.21 -27.46
N GLN A 400 8.24 5.10 -27.00
CA GLN A 400 7.95 3.78 -27.55
C GLN A 400 6.49 3.35 -27.26
N MET A 401 6.02 3.53 -26.02
CA MET A 401 4.64 3.21 -25.62
C MET A 401 3.60 4.04 -26.38
N GLY A 402 3.92 5.29 -26.73
CA GLY A 402 3.07 6.15 -27.56
C GLY A 402 2.95 5.69 -29.02
N ARG A 403 3.84 4.79 -29.49
CA ARG A 403 3.82 4.21 -30.84
C ARG A 403 3.22 2.81 -30.83
N ILE A 404 3.89 1.88 -30.14
CA ILE A 404 3.49 0.48 -30.03
C ILE A 404 4.15 -0.17 -28.81
N ALA A 405 3.36 -0.95 -28.08
CA ALA A 405 3.82 -1.82 -27.00
C ALA A 405 3.19 -3.20 -27.19
N THR A 406 3.93 -4.13 -27.80
CA THR A 406 3.42 -5.48 -28.13
C THR A 406 4.49 -6.55 -27.90
N ASN A 407 4.09 -7.81 -28.06
CA ASN A 407 4.92 -8.99 -27.88
C ASN A 407 5.87 -9.25 -29.07
N THR A 408 6.81 -10.18 -28.89
CA THR A 408 7.92 -10.49 -29.83
C THR A 408 7.54 -11.35 -31.03
N ARG A 409 6.28 -11.78 -31.18
CA ARG A 409 5.85 -12.56 -32.37
C ARG A 409 5.71 -11.70 -33.63
N TYR A 410 5.77 -10.38 -33.49
CA TYR A 410 5.86 -9.42 -34.60
C TYR A 410 7.27 -8.84 -34.63
N LEU A 411 7.87 -8.80 -35.83
CA LEU A 411 9.21 -8.26 -36.03
C LEU A 411 9.29 -6.78 -35.65
N GLN A 412 10.30 -6.42 -34.87
CA GLN A 412 10.57 -5.07 -34.40
C GLN A 412 12.08 -4.87 -34.27
N ASP A 413 12.62 -3.86 -34.95
CA ASP A 413 14.06 -3.56 -34.97
C ASP A 413 14.61 -3.39 -33.55
N ILE A 414 13.87 -2.67 -32.68
CA ILE A 414 14.28 -2.38 -31.30
C ILE A 414 14.60 -3.62 -30.46
N HIS A 415 13.96 -4.76 -30.75
CA HIS A 415 14.28 -6.02 -30.08
C HIS A 415 15.63 -6.55 -30.53
N VAL A 416 15.89 -6.52 -31.83
CA VAL A 416 17.14 -6.96 -32.45
C VAL A 416 18.28 -6.03 -32.03
N ASP A 417 18.08 -4.71 -32.13
CA ASP A 417 19.07 -3.69 -31.73
C ASP A 417 19.53 -3.89 -30.28
N TYR A 418 18.59 -4.13 -29.37
CA TYR A 418 18.93 -4.37 -27.97
C TYR A 418 19.65 -5.70 -27.76
N ALA A 419 19.21 -6.77 -28.44
CA ALA A 419 19.88 -8.07 -28.39
C ALA A 419 21.33 -7.98 -28.88
N GLU A 420 21.56 -7.34 -30.03
CA GLU A 420 22.89 -7.16 -30.60
C GLU A 420 23.80 -6.34 -29.69
N ARG A 421 23.30 -5.20 -29.16
CA ARG A 421 24.10 -4.36 -28.25
C ARG A 421 24.41 -5.02 -26.92
N MET A 422 23.48 -5.81 -26.38
CA MET A 422 23.74 -6.56 -25.14
C MET A 422 24.73 -7.69 -25.38
N LEU A 423 24.56 -8.50 -26.44
CA LEU A 423 25.48 -9.59 -26.78
C LEU A 423 26.88 -9.07 -27.12
N ALA A 424 27.01 -7.89 -27.73
CA ALA A 424 28.29 -7.24 -27.99
C ALA A 424 29.07 -6.88 -26.71
N LYS A 425 28.41 -6.78 -25.55
CA LYS A 425 29.08 -6.60 -24.25
C LYS A 425 29.48 -7.94 -23.62
N THR A 426 28.90 -9.06 -24.04
CA THR A 426 29.16 -10.40 -23.48
C THR A 426 30.35 -11.10 -24.15
N PRO A 427 30.96 -12.11 -23.51
CA PRO A 427 31.97 -12.96 -24.14
C PRO A 427 31.46 -13.58 -25.46
N PRO A 428 32.33 -13.74 -26.49
CA PRO A 428 31.90 -14.20 -27.83
C PRO A 428 31.22 -15.58 -27.87
N ASN A 429 31.41 -16.43 -26.85
CA ASN A 429 30.74 -17.72 -26.77
C ASN A 429 29.24 -17.60 -26.43
N LEU A 430 28.80 -16.48 -25.84
CA LEU A 430 27.40 -16.19 -25.60
C LEU A 430 26.83 -15.47 -26.82
N SER A 431 26.09 -16.20 -27.66
CA SER A 431 25.64 -15.70 -28.97
C SER A 431 24.12 -15.65 -29.12
N LYS A 432 23.36 -16.17 -28.14
CA LYS A 432 21.89 -16.16 -28.12
C LYS A 432 21.38 -15.51 -26.85
N ILE A 433 20.27 -14.81 -26.95
CA ILE A 433 19.65 -14.11 -25.81
C ILE A 433 18.13 -14.22 -25.84
N ILE A 434 17.52 -14.43 -24.68
CA ILE A 434 16.08 -14.40 -24.46
C ILE A 434 15.76 -13.35 -23.41
N PHE A 435 14.77 -12.50 -23.68
CA PHE A 435 14.31 -11.47 -22.75
C PHE A 435 13.08 -11.89 -21.94
N LEU A 436 13.03 -11.43 -20.70
CA LEU A 436 12.04 -11.77 -19.67
C LEU A 436 11.70 -10.52 -18.85
N ASN A 437 10.84 -10.65 -17.83
CA ASN A 437 10.35 -9.51 -17.04
C ASN A 437 11.04 -9.38 -15.67
N SER A 438 11.63 -10.48 -15.18
CA SER A 438 12.30 -10.51 -13.89
C SER A 438 13.45 -11.50 -13.83
N ALA A 439 14.41 -11.25 -12.93
CA ALA A 439 15.51 -12.17 -12.67
C ALA A 439 15.04 -13.56 -12.20
N SER A 440 13.92 -13.65 -11.47
CA SER A 440 13.34 -14.94 -11.09
C SER A 440 12.92 -15.76 -12.31
N GLU A 441 12.27 -15.13 -13.30
CA GLU A 441 11.93 -15.80 -14.56
C GLU A 441 13.20 -16.23 -15.32
N ALA A 442 14.25 -15.40 -15.28
CA ALA A 442 15.50 -15.67 -15.97
C ALA A 442 16.27 -16.84 -15.34
N ASN A 443 16.34 -16.91 -14.00
CA ASN A 443 16.91 -18.06 -13.30
C ASN A 443 16.07 -19.33 -13.49
N GLU A 444 14.73 -19.22 -13.50
CA GLU A 444 13.86 -20.37 -13.82
C GLU A 444 14.11 -20.89 -15.25
N LEU A 445 14.29 -19.99 -16.23
CA LEU A 445 14.62 -20.36 -17.60
C LEU A 445 16.03 -20.97 -17.69
N ALA A 446 17.02 -20.42 -16.97
CA ALA A 446 18.37 -20.97 -16.92
C ALA A 446 18.38 -22.43 -16.44
N LEU A 447 17.57 -22.76 -15.43
CA LEU A 447 17.39 -24.15 -14.98
C LEU A 447 16.81 -25.05 -16.08
N ARG A 448 15.84 -24.55 -16.86
CA ARG A 448 15.25 -25.30 -17.99
C ARG A 448 16.24 -25.50 -19.13
N LEU A 449 17.02 -24.47 -19.45
CA LEU A 449 18.07 -24.51 -20.48
C LEU A 449 19.15 -25.53 -20.13
N ALA A 450 19.65 -25.49 -18.90
CA ALA A 450 20.65 -26.45 -18.40
C ALA A 450 20.15 -27.90 -18.50
N ARG A 451 18.90 -28.16 -18.09
CA ARG A 451 18.29 -29.50 -18.14
C ARG A 451 18.02 -29.97 -19.57
N ALA A 452 17.57 -29.08 -20.46
CA ALA A 452 17.35 -29.40 -21.87
C ALA A 452 18.65 -29.78 -22.57
N PHE A 453 19.75 -29.07 -22.28
CA PHE A 453 21.05 -29.32 -22.86
C PHE A 453 21.71 -30.61 -22.33
N THR A 454 21.66 -30.83 -21.01
CA THR A 454 22.40 -31.93 -20.37
C THR A 454 21.62 -33.23 -20.24
N GLY A 455 20.29 -33.17 -20.28
CA GLY A 455 19.41 -34.29 -19.89
C GLY A 455 19.47 -34.65 -18.40
N ALA A 456 20.28 -33.93 -17.61
CA ALA A 456 20.44 -34.13 -16.18
C ALA A 456 19.51 -33.22 -15.37
N ARG A 457 19.39 -33.46 -14.05
CA ARG A 457 18.47 -32.69 -13.19
C ARG A 457 19.14 -31.89 -12.07
N ASP A 458 20.24 -32.38 -11.53
CA ASP A 458 20.76 -31.88 -10.25
C ASP A 458 21.52 -30.57 -10.43
N MET A 459 21.36 -29.66 -9.48
CA MET A 459 22.00 -28.34 -9.49
C MET A 459 22.93 -28.18 -8.29
N ILE A 460 24.11 -27.62 -8.55
CA ILE A 460 25.05 -27.22 -7.52
C ILE A 460 24.91 -25.72 -7.28
N VAL A 461 24.82 -25.32 -6.02
CA VAL A 461 24.65 -23.93 -5.56
C VAL A 461 25.59 -23.63 -4.40
N MET A 462 25.90 -22.36 -4.17
CA MET A 462 26.64 -21.92 -2.99
C MET A 462 25.72 -21.72 -1.78
N GLU A 463 26.24 -21.92 -0.58
CA GLU A 463 25.56 -21.56 0.66
C GLU A 463 25.17 -20.06 0.64
N HIS A 464 24.06 -19.72 1.29
CA HIS A 464 23.51 -18.35 1.38
C HIS A 464 23.13 -17.66 0.05
N CYS A 465 23.23 -18.30 -1.12
CA CYS A 465 22.82 -17.68 -2.37
C CYS A 465 21.29 -17.48 -2.47
N TYR A 466 20.89 -16.54 -3.33
CA TYR A 466 19.49 -16.27 -3.65
C TYR A 466 19.27 -15.99 -5.14
N HIS A 467 18.46 -16.82 -5.79
CA HIS A 467 18.25 -16.79 -7.24
C HIS A 467 16.81 -16.43 -7.67
N GLY A 468 15.90 -16.13 -6.73
CA GLY A 468 14.56 -15.63 -7.09
C GLY A 468 13.42 -16.23 -6.27
N ASN A 469 12.21 -16.10 -6.80
CA ASN A 469 10.97 -16.38 -6.06
C ASN A 469 9.97 -17.30 -6.80
N THR A 470 10.33 -17.87 -7.94
CA THR A 470 9.62 -19.02 -8.53
C THR A 470 9.96 -20.29 -7.75
N THR A 471 9.19 -21.37 -7.92
CA THR A 471 9.45 -22.63 -7.22
C THR A 471 10.86 -23.14 -7.47
N GLY A 472 11.30 -23.23 -8.73
CA GLY A 472 12.64 -23.68 -9.07
C GLY A 472 13.74 -22.78 -8.51
N ALA A 473 13.57 -21.45 -8.64
CA ALA A 473 14.50 -20.48 -8.09
C ALA A 473 14.59 -20.51 -6.55
N MET A 474 13.46 -20.75 -5.86
CA MET A 474 13.41 -20.90 -4.40
C MET A 474 14.09 -22.19 -3.95
N ASP A 475 13.89 -23.30 -4.68
CA ASP A 475 14.51 -24.60 -4.38
C ASP A 475 16.05 -24.51 -4.42
N ILE A 476 16.61 -23.69 -5.32
CA ILE A 476 18.06 -23.46 -5.44
C ILE A 476 18.58 -22.30 -4.57
N SER A 477 17.77 -21.75 -3.65
CA SER A 477 18.15 -20.59 -2.83
C SER A 477 18.30 -20.97 -1.35
N PRO A 478 19.48 -21.40 -0.86
CA PRO A 478 19.69 -21.74 0.54
C PRO A 478 19.33 -20.63 1.52
N TYR A 479 19.48 -19.36 1.12
CA TYR A 479 19.03 -18.23 1.92
C TYR A 479 17.55 -18.31 2.32
N LYS A 480 16.71 -18.96 1.50
CA LYS A 480 15.27 -19.10 1.75
C LYS A 480 14.93 -20.42 2.41
N PHE A 481 15.31 -21.56 1.82
CA PHE A 481 14.88 -22.84 2.36
C PHE A 481 15.55 -23.19 3.71
N SER A 482 16.73 -22.63 4.01
CA SER A 482 17.41 -22.81 5.31
C SER A 482 16.99 -21.77 6.36
N HIS A 483 16.16 -20.78 6.00
CA HIS A 483 15.72 -19.76 6.95
C HIS A 483 14.88 -20.41 8.07
N PRO A 484 15.00 -20.02 9.35
CA PRO A 484 14.31 -20.66 10.47
C PRO A 484 12.77 -20.69 10.36
N LYS A 485 12.20 -19.72 9.62
CA LYS A 485 10.76 -19.64 9.33
C LYS A 485 10.33 -20.38 8.05
N SER A 486 11.27 -21.00 7.33
CA SER A 486 10.97 -21.79 6.13
C SER A 486 10.11 -23.00 6.50
N ARG A 487 9.12 -23.29 5.66
CA ARG A 487 8.38 -24.56 5.70
C ARG A 487 8.90 -25.55 4.64
N ASP A 488 9.67 -25.04 3.69
CA ASP A 488 10.27 -25.81 2.62
C ASP A 488 11.55 -26.46 3.13
N ARG A 489 11.83 -27.67 2.62
CA ARG A 489 13.09 -28.37 2.85
C ARG A 489 13.94 -28.25 1.59
N LYS A 490 15.26 -28.32 1.74
CA LYS A 490 16.18 -28.45 0.59
C LYS A 490 15.71 -29.57 -0.33
N ALA A 491 15.50 -29.27 -1.60
CA ALA A 491 15.13 -30.27 -2.60
C ALA A 491 16.25 -31.32 -2.78
N ASP A 492 15.86 -32.54 -3.13
CA ASP A 492 16.78 -33.68 -3.27
C ASP A 492 17.76 -33.53 -4.44
N TRP A 493 17.37 -32.81 -5.49
CA TRP A 493 18.18 -32.47 -6.66
C TRP A 493 19.09 -31.25 -6.46
N VAL A 494 19.09 -30.63 -5.28
CA VAL A 494 19.92 -29.44 -4.98
C VAL A 494 21.07 -29.80 -4.06
N HIS A 495 22.29 -29.49 -4.51
CA HIS A 495 23.54 -29.75 -3.78
C HIS A 495 24.20 -28.43 -3.39
N VAL A 496 24.46 -28.26 -2.10
CA VAL A 496 24.98 -27.00 -1.55
C VAL A 496 26.48 -27.17 -1.26
N THR A 497 27.30 -26.30 -1.83
CA THR A 497 28.71 -26.16 -1.47
C THR A 497 28.89 -24.98 -0.50
N PRO A 498 29.81 -25.03 0.47
CA PRO A 498 30.07 -23.91 1.38
C PRO A 498 30.37 -22.61 0.64
N GLN A 499 29.86 -21.48 1.15
CA GLN A 499 30.16 -20.17 0.57
C GLN A 499 31.65 -19.84 0.76
N PRO A 500 32.39 -19.45 -0.31
CA PRO A 500 33.82 -19.13 -0.24
C PRO A 500 34.15 -17.80 0.47
N ASP A 501 33.70 -17.64 1.71
CA ASP A 501 33.99 -16.47 2.54
C ASP A 501 35.30 -16.68 3.32
N VAL A 502 36.37 -16.03 2.89
CA VAL A 502 37.70 -16.13 3.52
C VAL A 502 37.82 -15.36 4.85
N PHE A 503 36.84 -14.50 5.17
CA PHE A 503 36.78 -13.74 6.42
C PHE A 503 35.98 -14.49 7.50
N ARG A 504 34.79 -15.00 7.22
CA ARG A 504 33.96 -15.70 8.24
C ARG A 504 33.83 -17.19 8.02
N GLY A 505 33.98 -17.64 6.78
CA GLY A 505 33.64 -19.00 6.42
C GLY A 505 34.54 -20.06 7.06
N SER A 506 34.20 -21.32 6.76
CA SER A 506 34.84 -22.51 7.31
C SER A 506 36.32 -22.66 6.94
N ARG A 507 36.79 -21.94 5.92
CA ARG A 507 38.21 -21.97 5.49
C ARG A 507 38.79 -20.57 5.42
N ARG A 508 39.95 -20.40 6.04
CA ARG A 508 40.59 -19.10 6.26
C ARG A 508 42.10 -19.24 6.08
N GLY A 509 42.79 -18.12 5.88
CA GLY A 509 44.24 -18.10 5.68
C GLY A 509 44.66 -18.52 4.27
N ALA A 510 45.96 -18.82 4.10
CA ALA A 510 46.58 -19.02 2.79
C ALA A 510 45.94 -20.17 1.97
N ASP A 511 45.46 -21.21 2.63
CA ASP A 511 44.87 -22.39 1.97
C ASP A 511 43.34 -22.30 1.80
N ALA A 512 42.72 -21.15 2.09
CA ALA A 512 41.27 -20.99 2.01
C ALA A 512 40.75 -21.26 0.58
N ALA A 513 41.39 -20.66 -0.42
CA ALA A 513 41.01 -20.79 -1.83
C ALA A 513 41.01 -22.25 -2.30
N SER A 514 42.13 -22.95 -2.11
CA SER A 514 42.29 -24.36 -2.51
C SER A 514 41.30 -25.27 -1.78
N GLY A 515 41.07 -25.00 -0.49
CA GLY A 515 40.09 -25.75 0.29
C GLY A 515 38.66 -25.57 -0.19
N TYR A 516 38.23 -24.35 -0.53
CA TYR A 516 36.88 -24.09 -1.06
C TYR A 516 36.69 -24.68 -2.45
N ILE A 517 37.71 -24.61 -3.31
CA ILE A 517 37.70 -25.29 -4.61
C ILE A 517 37.49 -26.80 -4.43
N ASN A 518 38.17 -27.41 -3.46
CA ASN A 518 38.01 -28.83 -3.15
C ASN A 518 36.62 -29.16 -2.57
N ASP A 519 36.00 -28.24 -1.82
CA ASP A 519 34.60 -28.41 -1.41
C ASP A 519 33.65 -28.41 -2.61
N ALA A 520 33.82 -27.47 -3.55
CA ALA A 520 32.99 -27.40 -4.75
C ALA A 520 33.11 -28.68 -5.59
N ARG A 521 34.34 -29.17 -5.81
CA ARG A 521 34.59 -30.44 -6.51
C ARG A 521 33.91 -31.63 -5.82
N ARG A 522 34.07 -31.76 -4.50
CA ARG A 522 33.39 -32.83 -3.74
C ARG A 522 31.87 -32.73 -3.82
N THR A 523 31.30 -31.53 -3.83
CA THR A 523 29.85 -31.36 -3.99
C THR A 523 29.40 -31.81 -5.39
N ILE A 524 30.17 -31.50 -6.43
CA ILE A 524 29.90 -31.96 -7.81
C ILE A 524 30.01 -33.49 -7.91
N GLU A 525 31.05 -34.10 -7.35
CA GLU A 525 31.23 -35.56 -7.30
C GLU A 525 30.04 -36.25 -6.62
N ARG A 526 29.59 -35.74 -5.47
CA ARG A 526 28.41 -36.27 -4.76
C ARG A 526 27.13 -36.15 -5.58
N ALA A 527 26.98 -35.10 -6.38
CA ALA A 527 25.83 -34.95 -7.27
C ALA A 527 25.81 -36.04 -8.35
N LEU A 528 26.98 -36.41 -8.87
CA LEU A 528 27.12 -37.52 -9.82
C LEU A 528 26.80 -38.88 -9.18
N ASP A 529 27.26 -39.11 -7.95
CA ASP A 529 27.01 -40.36 -7.20
C ASP A 529 25.50 -40.62 -6.97
N CYS A 530 24.65 -39.59 -7.02
CA CYS A 530 23.20 -39.73 -6.92
C CYS A 530 22.54 -40.33 -8.17
N GLY A 531 23.28 -40.51 -9.27
CA GLY A 531 22.80 -41.17 -10.50
C GLY A 531 21.83 -40.33 -11.37
N ARG A 532 21.51 -39.09 -10.97
CA ARG A 532 20.64 -38.17 -11.73
C ARG A 532 21.40 -37.23 -12.68
N GLY A 533 22.73 -37.26 -12.63
CA GLY A 533 23.62 -36.36 -13.38
C GLY A 533 23.56 -34.91 -12.88
N ALA A 534 24.60 -34.13 -13.15
CA ALA A 534 24.67 -32.72 -12.82
C ALA A 534 24.22 -31.87 -14.03
N ALA A 535 23.11 -31.15 -13.88
CA ALA A 535 22.63 -30.21 -14.90
C ALA A 535 23.50 -28.95 -14.96
N GLY A 536 23.97 -28.45 -13.81
CA GLY A 536 24.86 -27.31 -13.79
C GLY A 536 25.24 -26.78 -12.41
N PHE A 537 26.12 -25.80 -12.42
CA PHE A 537 26.56 -25.03 -11.26
C PHE A 537 26.11 -23.58 -11.48
N ILE A 538 25.25 -23.08 -10.60
CA ILE A 538 24.76 -21.70 -10.65
C ILE A 538 25.31 -20.89 -9.48
N SER A 539 25.82 -19.71 -9.79
CA SER A 539 26.43 -18.81 -8.81
C SER A 539 26.16 -17.35 -9.11
N GLU A 540 25.83 -16.57 -8.08
CA GLU A 540 26.14 -15.13 -8.09
C GLU A 540 27.66 -14.97 -8.25
N SER A 541 28.13 -14.19 -9.22
CA SER A 541 29.59 -14.06 -9.44
C SER A 541 30.31 -13.45 -8.24
N LEU A 542 29.64 -12.52 -7.55
CA LEU A 542 29.97 -12.12 -6.19
C LEU A 542 28.69 -12.22 -5.35
N PRO A 543 28.59 -13.17 -4.39
CA PRO A 543 27.39 -13.36 -3.59
C PRO A 543 26.97 -12.10 -2.82
N SER A 544 25.82 -11.53 -3.19
CA SER A 544 25.34 -10.29 -2.59
C SER A 544 24.68 -10.53 -1.25
N VAL A 545 23.70 -11.44 -1.20
CA VAL A 545 22.91 -11.73 0.00
C VAL A 545 23.77 -12.38 1.08
N GLY A 546 24.77 -13.14 0.66
CA GLY A 546 25.81 -13.69 1.53
C GLY A 546 26.67 -12.64 2.26
N GLY A 547 26.54 -11.35 1.94
CA GLY A 547 27.29 -10.26 2.60
C GLY A 547 28.36 -9.62 1.72
N GLN A 548 28.08 -9.45 0.42
CA GLN A 548 29.01 -8.87 -0.58
C GLN A 548 30.33 -9.65 -0.66
N ILE A 549 30.24 -10.98 -0.82
CA ILE A 549 31.39 -11.87 -0.79
C ILE A 549 32.23 -11.71 -2.06
N VAL A 550 33.52 -11.47 -1.89
CA VAL A 550 34.53 -11.61 -2.94
C VAL A 550 35.01 -13.05 -2.91
N LEU A 551 34.84 -13.76 -4.03
CA LEU A 551 35.30 -15.14 -4.14
C LEU A 551 36.84 -15.17 -4.20
N PRO A 552 37.50 -16.15 -3.57
CA PRO A 552 38.95 -16.29 -3.66
C PRO A 552 39.36 -16.59 -5.10
N ASP A 553 40.56 -16.12 -5.48
CA ASP A 553 41.07 -16.25 -6.85
C ASP A 553 41.07 -17.70 -7.35
N GLY A 554 40.62 -17.88 -8.59
CA GLY A 554 40.55 -19.17 -9.27
C GLY A 554 39.36 -20.05 -8.84
N TYR A 555 38.49 -19.59 -7.94
CA TYR A 555 37.36 -20.39 -7.48
C TYR A 555 36.36 -20.69 -8.61
N LEU A 556 35.88 -19.66 -9.32
CA LEU A 556 34.92 -19.88 -10.41
C LEU A 556 35.57 -20.61 -11.58
N GLU A 557 36.85 -20.36 -11.88
CA GLU A 557 37.59 -21.10 -12.91
C GLU A 557 37.58 -22.60 -12.61
N ALA A 558 37.96 -22.98 -11.39
CA ALA A 558 38.00 -24.37 -10.99
C ALA A 558 36.61 -25.01 -10.91
N ALA A 559 35.60 -24.30 -10.40
CA ALA A 559 34.24 -24.80 -10.29
C ALA A 559 33.59 -24.99 -11.67
N TYR A 560 33.74 -24.02 -12.57
CA TYR A 560 33.20 -24.08 -13.94
C TYR A 560 33.89 -25.14 -14.78
N LYS A 561 35.20 -25.33 -14.60
CA LYS A 561 35.91 -26.46 -15.21
C LYS A 561 35.36 -27.80 -14.69
N ALA A 562 35.25 -27.96 -13.38
CA ALA A 562 34.80 -29.21 -12.77
C ALA A 562 33.36 -29.59 -13.16
N ILE A 563 32.43 -28.63 -13.22
CA ILE A 563 31.05 -28.92 -13.62
C ILE A 563 30.95 -29.31 -15.09
N ARG A 564 31.74 -28.70 -15.97
CA ARG A 564 31.80 -29.06 -17.40
C ARG A 564 32.40 -30.44 -17.61
N GLU A 565 33.46 -30.79 -16.87
CA GLU A 565 34.03 -32.14 -16.86
C GLU A 565 33.01 -33.19 -16.36
N ALA A 566 32.10 -32.80 -15.47
CA ALA A 566 30.98 -33.61 -15.00
C ALA A 566 29.77 -33.66 -15.98
N GLY A 567 29.86 -33.00 -17.14
CA GLY A 567 28.80 -32.95 -18.16
C GLY A 567 27.70 -31.90 -17.90
N GLY A 568 27.85 -31.06 -16.87
CA GLY A 568 26.94 -29.95 -16.58
C GLY A 568 27.36 -28.63 -17.22
N VAL A 569 26.56 -27.58 -17.04
CA VAL A 569 26.86 -26.23 -17.53
C VAL A 569 27.21 -25.24 -16.41
N ALA A 570 28.02 -24.23 -16.72
CA ALA A 570 28.33 -23.12 -15.83
C ALA A 570 27.34 -21.96 -16.02
N ILE A 571 26.70 -21.52 -14.94
CA ILE A 571 25.70 -20.46 -14.94
C ILE A 571 26.14 -19.31 -14.04
N ALA A 572 26.27 -18.11 -14.60
CA ALA A 572 26.54 -16.88 -13.86
C ALA A 572 25.25 -16.08 -13.64
N ASP A 573 24.90 -15.81 -12.38
CA ASP A 573 23.82 -14.90 -11.99
C ASP A 573 24.42 -13.52 -11.69
N ASP A 574 24.44 -12.65 -12.70
CA ASP A 574 24.99 -11.30 -12.61
C ASP A 574 23.91 -10.23 -12.43
N VAL A 575 22.76 -10.61 -11.87
CA VAL A 575 21.66 -9.69 -11.56
C VAL A 575 22.11 -8.58 -10.58
N GLN A 576 23.12 -8.84 -9.77
CA GLN A 576 23.65 -7.88 -8.78
C GLN A 576 24.87 -7.10 -9.28
N THR A 577 25.69 -7.73 -10.11
CA THR A 577 27.09 -7.38 -10.44
C THR A 577 27.31 -6.97 -11.88
N GLY A 578 26.33 -7.19 -12.77
CA GLY A 578 26.41 -6.79 -14.16
C GLY A 578 26.32 -5.28 -14.39
N LEU A 579 26.57 -4.88 -15.63
CA LEU A 579 26.53 -3.51 -16.15
C LEU A 579 27.55 -2.60 -15.45
N GLY A 580 28.81 -3.02 -15.35
CA GLY A 580 29.89 -2.13 -14.91
C GLY A 580 29.90 -1.85 -13.40
N ARG A 581 29.04 -2.52 -12.62
CA ARG A 581 28.86 -2.29 -11.17
C ARG A 581 30.18 -2.33 -10.37
N LEU A 582 31.08 -3.23 -10.76
CA LEU A 582 32.38 -3.41 -10.11
C LEU A 582 33.45 -2.40 -10.58
N GLY A 583 33.09 -1.51 -11.50
CA GLY A 583 33.96 -0.49 -12.11
C GLY A 583 34.90 -1.07 -13.16
N ARG A 584 35.76 -2.02 -12.79
CA ARG A 584 36.77 -2.59 -13.71
C ARG A 584 36.20 -3.56 -14.73
N TRP A 585 35.08 -4.18 -14.41
CA TRP A 585 34.46 -5.25 -15.20
C TRP A 585 33.03 -4.90 -15.55
N PHE A 586 32.61 -5.26 -16.76
CA PHE A 586 31.23 -5.07 -17.18
C PHE A 586 30.33 -6.13 -16.55
N PHE A 587 30.83 -7.36 -16.41
CA PHE A 587 30.17 -8.48 -15.74
C PHE A 587 31.01 -8.99 -14.57
N GLY A 588 30.36 -9.52 -13.53
CA GLY A 588 31.02 -9.94 -12.30
C GLY A 588 31.95 -11.14 -12.50
N PHE A 589 31.58 -12.08 -13.37
CA PHE A 589 32.38 -13.28 -13.62
C PHE A 589 33.75 -12.96 -14.24
N GLU A 590 33.89 -11.80 -14.91
CA GLU A 590 35.15 -11.36 -15.53
C GLU A 590 36.24 -11.11 -14.48
N GLN A 591 35.86 -10.83 -13.22
CA GLN A 591 36.80 -10.71 -12.10
C GLN A 591 37.60 -12.00 -11.85
N GLN A 592 37.01 -13.15 -12.17
CA GLN A 592 37.66 -14.46 -12.07
C GLN A 592 38.27 -14.93 -13.40
N GLY A 593 38.24 -14.10 -14.45
CA GLY A 593 38.80 -14.43 -15.77
C GLY A 593 38.09 -15.57 -16.51
N VAL A 594 36.82 -15.84 -16.18
CA VAL A 594 36.05 -16.95 -16.77
C VAL A 594 34.95 -16.46 -17.72
N ALA A 595 34.40 -17.35 -18.54
CA ALA A 595 33.13 -17.13 -19.24
C ALA A 595 32.15 -18.24 -18.85
N PRO A 596 30.88 -17.92 -18.54
CA PRO A 596 29.85 -18.94 -18.29
C PRO A 596 29.31 -19.51 -19.61
N ASP A 597 28.51 -20.57 -19.50
CA ASP A 597 27.73 -21.11 -20.63
C ASP A 597 26.33 -20.47 -20.69
N ILE A 598 25.82 -20.01 -19.53
CA ILE A 598 24.57 -19.25 -19.38
C ILE A 598 24.83 -18.05 -18.47
N LEU A 599 24.40 -16.86 -18.91
CA LEU A 599 24.44 -15.61 -18.15
C LEU A 599 23.03 -15.13 -17.86
N VAL A 600 22.73 -14.88 -16.58
CA VAL A 600 21.45 -14.34 -16.12
C VAL A 600 21.58 -12.87 -15.73
N LEU A 601 20.69 -12.04 -16.25
CA LEU A 601 20.63 -10.59 -16.01
C LEU A 601 19.21 -10.16 -15.59
N GLY A 602 19.12 -9.06 -14.87
CA GLY A 602 17.86 -8.50 -14.36
C GLY A 602 18.06 -7.09 -13.82
N LYS A 603 17.42 -6.76 -12.69
CA LYS A 603 17.58 -5.52 -11.88
C LYS A 603 18.06 -4.28 -12.68
N PRO A 604 19.38 -4.03 -12.86
CA PRO A 604 19.85 -2.79 -13.49
C PRO A 604 19.47 -2.61 -14.96
N ILE A 605 19.25 -3.70 -15.72
CA ILE A 605 19.18 -3.62 -17.19
C ILE A 605 17.98 -2.82 -17.73
N GLY A 606 16.97 -2.55 -16.90
CA GLY A 606 15.80 -1.74 -17.25
C GLY A 606 15.67 -0.42 -16.49
N ASN A 607 16.63 -0.05 -15.63
CA ASN A 607 16.56 1.11 -14.73
C ASN A 607 15.26 1.20 -13.90
N GLY A 608 14.67 0.06 -13.54
CA GLY A 608 13.35 -0.03 -12.87
C GLY A 608 12.17 -0.43 -13.76
N PHE A 609 12.33 -0.39 -15.08
CA PHE A 609 11.37 -1.02 -16.01
C PHE A 609 11.51 -2.56 -15.95
N PRO A 610 10.41 -3.34 -15.97
CA PRO A 610 10.49 -4.81 -15.95
C PRO A 610 11.25 -5.35 -17.16
N LEU A 611 12.46 -5.85 -16.92
CA LEU A 611 13.32 -6.44 -17.93
C LEU A 611 14.36 -7.36 -17.25
N ALA A 612 14.52 -8.53 -17.82
CA ALA A 612 15.55 -9.52 -17.49
C ALA A 612 16.03 -10.19 -18.78
N ALA A 613 17.17 -10.86 -18.74
CA ALA A 613 17.70 -11.57 -19.89
C ALA A 613 18.43 -12.84 -19.48
N VAL A 614 18.42 -13.82 -20.37
CA VAL A 614 19.32 -14.98 -20.32
C VAL A 614 20.10 -15.00 -21.61
N ALA A 615 21.42 -14.86 -21.54
CA ALA A 615 22.32 -15.09 -22.66
C ALA A 615 22.95 -16.48 -22.54
N MET A 616 23.16 -17.17 -23.66
CA MET A 616 23.64 -18.55 -23.67
C MET A 616 24.44 -18.84 -24.94
N THR A 617 25.15 -19.98 -24.94
CA THR A 617 25.82 -20.49 -26.14
C THR A 617 24.82 -20.98 -27.19
N GLU A 618 25.26 -21.10 -28.44
CA GLU A 618 24.45 -21.64 -29.54
C GLU A 618 23.98 -23.06 -29.25
N GLU A 619 24.84 -23.91 -28.68
CA GLU A 619 24.55 -25.32 -28.42
C GLU A 619 23.43 -25.50 -27.39
N ILE A 620 23.42 -24.68 -26.34
CA ILE A 620 22.37 -24.69 -25.32
C ILE A 620 21.05 -24.19 -25.93
N ALA A 621 21.09 -23.12 -26.73
CA ALA A 621 19.91 -22.62 -27.40
C ALA A 621 19.33 -23.64 -28.40
N ALA A 622 20.18 -24.33 -29.16
CA ALA A 622 19.78 -25.36 -30.11
C ALA A 622 19.14 -26.56 -29.39
N ALA A 623 19.71 -27.03 -28.28
CA ALA A 623 19.12 -28.10 -27.48
C ALA A 623 17.76 -27.71 -26.89
N PHE A 624 17.60 -26.45 -26.47
CA PHE A 624 16.31 -25.96 -25.98
C PHE A 624 15.25 -25.82 -27.08
N ALA A 625 15.68 -25.46 -28.30
CA ALA A 625 14.80 -25.32 -29.47
C ALA A 625 14.21 -26.66 -29.96
N ASP A 626 14.82 -27.80 -29.60
CA ASP A 626 14.25 -29.15 -29.83
C ASP A 626 13.06 -29.46 -28.89
N GLY A 627 12.81 -28.59 -27.91
CA GLY A 627 11.67 -28.66 -27.00
C GLY A 627 10.39 -27.99 -27.53
N PRO A 628 9.31 -27.95 -26.71
CA PRO A 628 8.11 -27.20 -27.06
C PRO A 628 8.40 -25.70 -27.17
N GLU A 629 7.56 -25.00 -27.96
CA GLU A 629 7.64 -23.55 -28.11
C GLU A 629 7.73 -22.84 -26.75
N PHE A 630 8.74 -21.99 -26.59
CA PHE A 630 8.87 -21.09 -25.46
C PHE A 630 8.44 -19.68 -25.86
N PHE A 631 7.51 -19.11 -25.09
CA PHE A 631 7.04 -17.75 -25.31
C PHE A 631 6.75 -17.03 -23.98
N SER A 632 7.26 -15.81 -23.84
CA SER A 632 6.93 -14.89 -22.74
C SER A 632 6.19 -13.68 -23.31
N THR A 633 4.92 -13.48 -22.91
CA THR A 633 4.06 -12.45 -23.49
C THR A 633 4.64 -11.03 -23.42
N PHE A 634 5.32 -10.71 -22.31
CA PHE A 634 5.93 -9.40 -22.08
C PHE A 634 7.46 -9.42 -22.15
N GLY A 635 8.07 -10.61 -22.16
CA GLY A 635 9.51 -10.76 -22.31
C GLY A 635 9.97 -10.20 -23.64
N GLY A 636 10.84 -9.20 -23.59
CA GLY A 636 11.32 -8.50 -24.79
C GLY A 636 10.28 -7.57 -25.43
N SER A 637 9.30 -7.07 -24.66
CA SER A 637 8.38 -6.04 -25.18
C SER A 637 9.16 -4.83 -25.70
N SER A 638 8.66 -4.14 -26.73
CA SER A 638 9.38 -2.99 -27.29
C SER A 638 9.65 -1.88 -26.28
N ALA A 639 8.73 -1.64 -25.34
CA ALA A 639 8.95 -0.68 -24.26
C ALA A 639 10.10 -1.10 -23.33
N SER A 640 10.23 -2.41 -23.02
CA SER A 640 11.34 -2.92 -22.24
C SER A 640 12.67 -2.80 -23.00
N CYS A 641 12.72 -3.16 -24.29
CA CYS A 641 13.93 -2.99 -25.10
C CYS A 641 14.35 -1.52 -25.25
N ALA A 642 13.39 -0.60 -25.37
CA ALA A 642 13.67 0.84 -25.37
C ALA A 642 14.33 1.31 -24.06
N ALA A 643 13.84 0.82 -22.91
CA ALA A 643 14.46 1.09 -21.62
C ALA A 643 15.90 0.55 -21.57
N GLY A 644 16.11 -0.69 -22.03
CA GLY A 644 17.42 -1.34 -22.05
C GLY A 644 18.45 -0.62 -22.93
N LEU A 645 18.06 -0.20 -24.13
CA LEU A 645 18.93 0.59 -25.01
C LEU A 645 19.30 1.93 -24.37
N ALA A 646 18.33 2.66 -23.82
CA ALA A 646 18.58 3.93 -23.15
C ALA A 646 19.48 3.79 -21.90
N VAL A 647 19.43 2.65 -21.22
CA VAL A 647 20.36 2.32 -20.13
C VAL A 647 21.78 2.13 -20.64
N LEU A 648 21.97 1.36 -21.71
CA LEU A 648 23.29 1.16 -22.32
C LEU A 648 23.88 2.50 -22.82
N ASP A 649 23.06 3.34 -23.45
CA ASP A 649 23.47 4.68 -23.91
C ASP A 649 23.90 5.58 -22.75
N ALA A 650 23.10 5.66 -21.69
CA ALA A 650 23.43 6.48 -20.54
C ALA A 650 24.69 5.98 -19.81
N LEU A 651 24.87 4.65 -19.71
CA LEU A 651 26.06 4.05 -19.11
C LEU A 651 27.33 4.43 -19.86
N ASP A 652 27.32 4.30 -21.19
CA ASP A 652 28.46 4.57 -22.07
C ASP A 652 28.72 6.11 -22.16
N ASP A 653 27.70 6.92 -22.42
CA ASP A 653 27.84 8.37 -22.64
C ASP A 653 28.23 9.15 -21.38
N GLU A 654 27.75 8.73 -20.21
CA GLU A 654 28.02 9.42 -18.94
C GLU A 654 29.22 8.82 -18.18
N GLY A 655 29.90 7.84 -18.76
CA GLY A 655 31.10 7.22 -18.17
C GLY A 655 30.83 6.55 -16.83
N LEU A 656 29.65 5.96 -16.65
CA LEU A 656 29.18 5.52 -15.33
C LEU A 656 29.96 4.34 -14.75
N GLN A 657 30.45 3.44 -15.61
CA GLN A 657 31.33 2.36 -15.19
C GLN A 657 32.66 2.90 -14.63
N GLU A 658 33.25 3.88 -15.32
CA GLU A 658 34.49 4.52 -14.88
C GLU A 658 34.30 5.32 -13.59
N ASN A 659 33.14 5.98 -13.44
CA ASN A 659 32.76 6.62 -12.18
C ASN A 659 32.70 5.61 -11.02
N ALA A 660 32.07 4.44 -11.23
CA ALA A 660 32.03 3.38 -10.23
C ALA A 660 33.43 2.88 -9.85
N ARG A 661 34.36 2.82 -10.81
CA ARG A 661 35.76 2.49 -10.55
C ARG A 661 36.42 3.55 -9.67
N ILE A 662 36.43 4.81 -10.10
CA ILE A 662 37.15 5.91 -9.43
C ILE A 662 36.59 6.18 -8.02
N VAL A 663 35.27 6.34 -7.91
CA VAL A 663 34.63 6.69 -6.62
C VAL A 663 34.57 5.46 -5.71
N GLY A 664 34.40 4.26 -6.27
CA GLY A 664 34.44 3.01 -5.49
C GLY A 664 35.81 2.73 -4.88
N GLU A 665 36.89 2.91 -5.64
CA GLU A 665 38.26 2.81 -5.12
C GLU A 665 38.51 3.83 -4.00
N TYR A 666 38.05 5.06 -4.18
CA TYR A 666 38.12 6.07 -3.12
C TYR A 666 37.36 5.68 -1.85
N LEU A 667 36.14 5.13 -1.99
CA LEU A 667 35.36 4.66 -0.85
C LEU A 667 36.09 3.54 -0.09
N ILE A 668 36.68 2.57 -0.79
CA ILE A 668 37.44 1.49 -0.18
C ILE A 668 38.62 2.06 0.63
N ASP A 669 39.43 2.92 0.01
CA ASP A 669 40.61 3.54 0.66
C ASP A 669 40.23 4.26 1.96
N GLU A 670 39.13 5.04 1.96
CA GLU A 670 38.68 5.76 3.15
C GLU A 670 38.05 4.85 4.20
N LEU A 671 37.32 3.82 3.79
CA LEU A 671 36.80 2.82 4.70
C LEU A 671 37.94 2.07 5.39
N GLU A 672 39.03 1.72 4.68
CA GLU A 672 40.20 1.06 5.25
C GLU A 672 40.90 1.96 6.29
N ARG A 673 41.03 3.27 5.98
CA ARG A 673 41.51 4.25 6.96
C ARG A 673 40.59 4.35 8.17
N MET A 674 39.28 4.29 7.96
CA MET A 674 38.28 4.29 9.03
C MET A 674 38.36 2.99 9.87
N GLN A 675 38.59 1.84 9.25
CA GLN A 675 38.77 0.57 9.94
C GLN A 675 39.92 0.61 10.94
N ALA A 676 41.00 1.34 10.64
CA ALA A 676 42.12 1.49 11.58
C ALA A 676 41.71 2.17 12.91
N ARG A 677 40.65 2.99 12.91
CA ARG A 677 40.16 3.75 14.08
C ARG A 677 38.83 3.25 14.65
N GLN A 678 38.01 2.56 13.87
CA GLN A 678 36.69 2.05 14.27
C GLN A 678 36.77 0.55 14.62
N PRO A 679 36.76 0.16 15.91
CA PRO A 679 36.92 -1.23 16.32
C PRO A 679 35.83 -2.16 15.78
N LEU A 680 34.63 -1.61 15.57
CA LEU A 680 33.49 -2.34 15.02
C LEU A 680 33.69 -2.82 13.57
N ILE A 681 34.59 -2.22 12.79
CA ILE A 681 34.83 -2.68 11.42
C ILE A 681 35.81 -3.86 11.45
N GLY A 682 35.32 -5.03 11.04
CA GLY A 682 36.09 -6.28 10.98
C GLY A 682 36.71 -6.54 9.61
N ASP A 683 35.96 -6.27 8.54
CA ASP A 683 36.39 -6.48 7.15
C ASP A 683 35.74 -5.47 6.21
N ILE A 684 36.47 -5.11 5.16
CA ILE A 684 35.98 -4.28 4.04
C ILE A 684 36.28 -5.06 2.77
N ARG A 685 35.25 -5.25 1.95
CA ARG A 685 35.35 -6.10 0.76
C ARG A 685 34.48 -5.59 -0.37
N GLY A 686 34.85 -5.99 -1.58
CA GLY A 686 34.12 -5.70 -2.81
C GLY A 686 34.90 -4.81 -3.77
N PHE A 687 34.22 -4.37 -4.83
CA PHE A 687 34.80 -3.55 -5.89
C PHE A 687 33.78 -2.53 -6.37
N GLY A 688 34.28 -1.37 -6.83
CA GLY A 688 33.44 -0.32 -7.39
C GLY A 688 32.31 0.08 -6.45
N PHE A 689 31.07 -0.02 -6.93
CA PHE A 689 29.86 0.26 -6.14
C PHE A 689 29.15 -1.01 -5.65
N PHE A 690 29.91 -2.06 -5.33
CA PHE A 690 29.43 -3.27 -4.67
C PHE A 690 30.35 -3.56 -3.49
N LEU A 691 30.05 -2.95 -2.33
CA LEU A 691 30.92 -2.98 -1.16
C LEU A 691 30.17 -3.48 0.07
N GLY A 692 30.85 -4.28 0.88
CA GLY A 692 30.42 -4.74 2.19
C GLY A 692 31.36 -4.26 3.29
N VAL A 693 30.80 -3.71 4.37
CA VAL A 693 31.53 -3.39 5.61
C VAL A 693 31.01 -4.31 6.71
N ASP A 694 31.82 -5.30 7.08
CA ASP A 694 31.45 -6.33 8.05
C ASP A 694 31.66 -5.84 9.47
N LEU A 695 30.58 -5.73 10.25
CA LEU A 695 30.68 -5.24 11.62
C LEU A 695 30.84 -6.40 12.61
N VAL A 696 31.84 -6.28 13.49
CA VAL A 696 32.18 -7.25 14.54
C VAL A 696 32.19 -6.60 15.91
N THR A 697 31.81 -7.35 16.95
CA THR A 697 32.01 -6.89 18.34
C THR A 697 33.44 -7.16 18.82
N ASP A 698 34.11 -8.13 18.20
CA ASP A 698 35.48 -8.51 18.49
C ASP A 698 36.16 -9.04 17.21
N ARG A 699 37.37 -8.55 16.90
CA ARG A 699 38.06 -8.83 15.64
C ARG A 699 38.72 -10.22 15.60
N ASP A 700 39.08 -10.77 16.75
CA ASP A 700 39.75 -12.06 16.84
C ASP A 700 38.76 -13.20 16.66
N THR A 701 37.66 -13.13 17.41
CA THR A 701 36.53 -14.06 17.33
C THR A 701 35.67 -13.83 16.09
N ARG A 702 35.68 -12.59 15.56
CA ARG A 702 34.81 -12.12 14.46
C ARG A 702 33.34 -12.24 14.80
N ALA A 703 32.96 -12.17 16.07
CA ALA A 703 31.56 -12.21 16.49
C ALA A 703 30.76 -11.08 15.81
N ALA A 704 29.60 -11.38 15.23
CA ALA A 704 28.81 -10.42 14.45
C ALA A 704 28.21 -9.32 15.33
N ALA A 705 28.35 -8.06 14.92
CA ALA A 705 27.76 -6.91 15.61
C ALA A 705 26.37 -6.55 15.03
N THR A 706 25.42 -7.48 15.08
CA THR A 706 24.09 -7.34 14.49
C THR A 706 23.32 -6.13 15.03
N ASP A 707 23.36 -5.90 16.35
CA ASP A 707 22.65 -4.78 16.97
C ASP A 707 23.29 -3.43 16.62
N ALA A 708 24.63 -3.37 16.54
CA ALA A 708 25.35 -2.18 16.06
C ALA A 708 25.01 -1.90 14.59
N ALA A 709 24.97 -2.92 13.72
CA ALA A 709 24.58 -2.77 12.32
C ALA A 709 23.14 -2.28 12.17
N ARG A 710 22.20 -2.80 12.98
CA ARG A 710 20.81 -2.32 13.03
C ARG A 710 20.74 -0.86 13.47
N PHE A 711 21.50 -0.48 14.49
CA PHE A 711 21.59 0.90 14.97
C PHE A 711 22.14 1.83 13.88
N VAL A 712 23.30 1.51 13.29
CA VAL A 712 23.94 2.32 12.25
C VAL A 712 23.01 2.50 11.06
N LYS A 713 22.36 1.43 10.58
CA LYS A 713 21.38 1.50 9.49
C LYS A 713 20.24 2.49 9.76
N ASN A 714 19.60 2.41 10.93
CA ASN A 714 18.49 3.30 11.26
C ASN A 714 18.99 4.73 11.55
N ARG A 715 20.16 4.88 12.16
CA ARG A 715 20.78 6.19 12.43
C ARG A 715 21.11 6.94 11.15
N LEU A 716 21.67 6.25 10.15
CA LEU A 716 21.94 6.82 8.84
C LEU A 716 20.64 7.23 8.13
N ARG A 717 19.57 6.45 8.26
CA ARG A 717 18.24 6.84 7.76
C ARG A 717 17.75 8.15 8.40
N ASP A 718 17.88 8.29 9.71
CA ASP A 718 17.50 9.52 10.42
C ASP A 718 18.36 10.73 10.01
N ARG A 719 19.56 10.48 9.45
CA ARG A 719 20.44 11.48 8.84
C ARG A 719 20.29 11.59 7.31
N HIS A 720 19.18 11.07 6.81
CA HIS A 720 18.80 11.07 5.40
C HIS A 720 19.80 10.36 4.46
N ILE A 721 20.31 9.21 4.87
CA ILE A 721 21.14 8.31 4.06
C ILE A 721 20.53 6.91 4.10
N LEU A 722 20.23 6.37 2.93
CA LEU A 722 19.59 5.05 2.81
C LEU A 722 20.64 3.99 2.52
N LEU A 723 20.85 3.07 3.46
CA LEU A 723 21.61 1.84 3.23
C LEU A 723 20.88 0.61 3.79
N GLY A 724 21.37 -0.57 3.43
CA GLY A 724 20.87 -1.84 3.93
C GLY A 724 21.91 -2.62 4.73
N THR A 725 21.45 -3.71 5.35
CA THR A 725 22.29 -4.75 5.93
C THR A 725 22.08 -6.06 5.20
N GLU A 726 23.12 -6.87 5.07
CA GLU A 726 23.09 -8.22 4.46
C GLU A 726 23.93 -9.20 5.30
N GLY A 727 24.06 -10.44 4.80
CA GLY A 727 24.76 -11.52 5.46
C GLY A 727 23.82 -12.34 6.35
N PRO A 728 24.21 -13.59 6.71
CA PRO A 728 23.39 -14.48 7.52
C PRO A 728 23.02 -13.90 8.89
N GLU A 729 23.90 -13.08 9.46
CA GLU A 729 23.75 -12.43 10.78
C GLU A 729 23.26 -10.97 10.68
N GLU A 730 22.90 -10.49 9.47
CA GLU A 730 22.46 -9.11 9.19
C GLU A 730 23.43 -8.00 9.68
N ASN A 731 24.73 -8.28 9.74
CA ASN A 731 25.75 -7.40 10.32
C ASN A 731 26.67 -6.72 9.28
N VAL A 732 26.45 -6.96 7.99
CA VAL A 732 27.25 -6.36 6.91
C VAL A 732 26.54 -5.13 6.37
N LEU A 733 27.12 -3.94 6.54
CA LEU A 733 26.61 -2.73 5.89
C LEU A 733 26.82 -2.84 4.38
N LYS A 734 25.75 -2.69 3.60
CA LYS A 734 25.78 -2.80 2.15
C LYS A 734 25.80 -1.42 1.51
N ILE A 735 26.88 -1.14 0.78
CA ILE A 735 27.05 0.08 -0.02
C ILE A 735 26.96 -0.31 -1.49
N ARG A 736 25.84 0.06 -2.11
CA ARG A 736 25.52 -0.28 -3.49
C ARG A 736 24.60 0.77 -4.14
N PRO A 737 25.09 2.01 -4.31
CA PRO A 737 24.30 3.14 -4.82
C PRO A 737 23.95 3.03 -6.31
N PRO A 738 23.10 3.92 -6.88
CA PRO A 738 23.06 4.16 -8.33
C PRO A 738 24.45 4.49 -8.91
N MET A 739 24.71 4.18 -10.17
CA MET A 739 26.02 4.43 -10.81
C MET A 739 26.35 5.91 -10.99
N THR A 740 25.36 6.80 -10.80
CA THR A 740 25.53 8.25 -10.79
C THR A 740 26.05 8.82 -9.47
N PHE A 741 26.29 7.96 -8.46
CA PHE A 741 26.84 8.34 -7.15
C PHE A 741 28.21 8.97 -7.29
N ASP A 742 28.40 10.15 -6.72
CA ASP A 742 29.59 10.96 -6.93
C ASP A 742 30.45 11.10 -5.67
N ARG A 743 31.57 11.81 -5.82
CA ARG A 743 32.53 12.04 -4.75
C ARG A 743 31.94 12.80 -3.55
N ALA A 744 31.07 13.79 -3.78
CA ALA A 744 30.47 14.55 -2.70
C ALA A 744 29.49 13.67 -1.89
N ALA A 745 28.75 12.80 -2.56
CA ALA A 745 27.92 11.79 -1.92
C ALA A 745 28.76 10.77 -1.12
N ALA A 746 29.92 10.36 -1.65
CA ALA A 746 30.87 9.48 -0.96
C ALA A 746 31.40 10.13 0.33
N ASP A 747 31.82 11.40 0.28
CA ASP A 747 32.32 12.13 1.45
C ASP A 747 31.25 12.24 2.55
N ARG A 748 30.01 12.60 2.18
CA ARG A 748 28.88 12.64 3.12
C ARG A 748 28.59 11.28 3.73
N LEU A 749 28.66 10.20 2.95
CA LEU A 749 28.45 8.84 3.44
C LEU A 749 29.51 8.45 4.48
N LEU A 750 30.78 8.71 4.18
CA LEU A 750 31.92 8.35 5.04
C LEU A 750 31.86 9.10 6.38
N GLU A 751 31.58 10.40 6.35
CA GLU A 751 31.42 11.22 7.56
C GLU A 751 30.31 10.65 8.47
N GLU A 752 29.16 10.32 7.88
CA GLU A 752 28.00 9.89 8.66
C GLU A 752 28.10 8.43 9.11
N ILE A 753 28.75 7.55 8.35
CA ILE A 753 29.07 6.19 8.79
C ILE A 753 29.98 6.25 10.02
N ASP A 754 31.05 7.06 9.99
CA ASP A 754 31.99 7.18 11.11
C ASP A 754 31.30 7.69 12.38
N ALA A 755 30.47 8.72 12.23
CA ALA A 755 29.67 9.27 13.34
C ALA A 755 28.65 8.27 13.88
N ALA A 756 28.00 7.48 13.02
CA ALA A 756 27.04 6.46 13.43
C ALA A 756 27.72 5.27 14.14
N LEU A 757 28.87 4.83 13.65
CA LEU A 757 29.68 3.77 14.29
C LEU A 757 30.17 4.19 15.67
N ALA A 758 30.66 5.43 15.83
CA ALA A 758 31.10 5.95 17.11
C ALA A 758 29.98 6.04 18.16
N ALA A 759 28.72 6.14 17.72
CA ALA A 759 27.54 6.20 18.59
C ALA A 759 26.85 4.84 18.79
N ALA A 760 27.31 3.78 18.12
CA ALA A 760 26.67 2.47 18.18
C ALA A 760 26.87 1.79 19.54
N PRO A 761 25.87 1.06 20.06
CA PRO A 761 26.06 0.24 21.25
C PRO A 761 27.03 -0.91 20.93
N ILE A 762 27.99 -1.15 21.83
CA ILE A 762 28.95 -2.27 21.78
C ILE A 762 28.42 -3.44 22.60
#